data_AF-A0A949L3B8-F1
#
_entry.id   AF-A0A949L3B8-F1
#
_cell.length_a   1.000
_cell.length_b   1.000
_cell.length_c   1.000
_cell.angle_alpha   90.00
_cell.angle_beta   90.00
_cell.angle_gamma   90.00
#
_symmetry.space_group_name_H-M   'P 1'
#
loop_
_entity.id
_entity.type
_entity.pdbx_description
1 polymer ?
#
loop_
_entity_poly.entity_id
_entity_poly.type
_entity_poly.pdbx_seq_one_letter_code
_entity_poly.pdbx_strand_id
1 'polypeptide(L)'
;MKKIILLIVLILALSAGSAYAVEFSDIKDTKYEEAVEFLSAYGIINGYPDGTFRPDQPITRGEVSKIATFMMGYGDFAKNMESNYTDMSDHWATRYVDIANAFDIVQGYLDGSFGPDNNITYSEAVTMVVRTLGYTDVSLPGSWPYDYFVKAGDLGIVDDIPISAEDATRGDMALMVYRTIFQEKGSVNSKTDLWEGKDTTLLTNIGYKEKAQITKDKITDATLYPQLSEYLYYTGELYYNQNDQIVYFKNIGTMEFNGIVKAITGSVIILEDPNGNRKPFDTAGADINMNNATASINSLLNANAKVVYEEVSGNGVSVKGVVATKATRIFLASAEYNGGSNFNGLIIPTTDGQPNYSQIEVSGAVSTINDIKINDVVYAYETDEPNFRKTHLEMQVVRNHVEGAMTVTGSNTKDGYSIIGGRRYDHSDIYTPSTPFAPGYYVEAYLDALNQVVKYNVVRDLQQPDSYGFILSLSQSDSQDIFDINILDNTGQSKSYTISRTTMVNLGLTAGNVIKYNLRDNLIGNATKMTLQSYDGSYNDTTRQLTATNASLNSNTIIFYKNNDSWSKITHDKLAMFIKARILKSTNGSYVELMLLDEGIRVSYPTTLYGVVMDNTMVLDANGDRVHKWQTLIDGRTDYLYSSPTFTESLNALNNNKNQFLKLNMTQDRVQSFNVVKPEIDFLPLEKFYDNNLLKIQGTFYEHSSNLTIYQATKTDTGYNIIGSITKSEVNEGDLISLYDIYGNFDGKIDTIIVIKP
;
A
#
# COMPACT_ATOMS: atom_id res chain seq x y z
N MET A 1 21.26 -6.89 29.04
CA MET A 1 20.79 -8.25 28.67
C MET A 1 19.74 -8.82 29.64
N LYS A 2 19.95 -8.82 30.98
CA LYS A 2 18.94 -9.33 31.94
C LYS A 2 17.57 -8.59 31.96
N LYS A 3 17.52 -7.31 31.62
CA LYS A 3 16.25 -6.54 31.52
C LYS A 3 15.45 -6.79 30.23
N ILE A 4 16.10 -7.27 29.16
CA ILE A 4 15.43 -7.59 27.88
C ILE A 4 14.84 -9.00 27.94
N ILE A 5 15.48 -9.94 28.64
CA ILE A 5 14.96 -11.29 28.88
C ILE A 5 13.72 -11.24 29.79
N LEU A 6 13.69 -10.35 30.79
CA LEU A 6 12.51 -10.18 31.66
C LEU A 6 11.29 -9.57 30.92
N LEU A 7 11.53 -8.74 29.89
CA LEU A 7 10.45 -8.15 29.08
C LEU A 7 9.84 -9.16 28.10
N ILE A 8 10.65 -10.07 27.54
CA ILE A 8 10.21 -11.14 26.65
C ILE A 8 9.48 -12.24 27.43
N VAL A 9 9.92 -12.56 28.66
CA VAL A 9 9.21 -13.50 29.55
C VAL A 9 7.90 -12.92 30.09
N LEU A 10 7.80 -11.59 30.26
CA LEU A 10 6.54 -10.94 30.66
C LEU A 10 5.53 -10.88 29.50
N ILE A 11 5.98 -10.72 28.25
CA ILE A 11 5.11 -10.77 27.05
C ILE A 11 4.61 -12.20 26.77
N LEU A 12 5.39 -13.25 27.11
CA LEU A 12 4.96 -14.65 27.02
C LEU A 12 4.08 -15.12 28.19
N ALA A 13 4.12 -14.42 29.34
CA ALA A 13 3.25 -14.71 30.49
C ALA A 13 1.90 -13.96 30.46
N LEU A 14 1.75 -12.98 29.57
CA LEU A 14 0.50 -12.27 29.29
C LEU A 14 -0.33 -12.90 28.17
N SER A 15 0.13 -14.03 27.60
CA SER A 15 -0.64 -14.88 26.69
C SER A 15 -1.25 -16.10 27.39
N ALA A 16 -1.75 -15.94 28.62
CA ALA A 16 -3.00 -16.60 28.97
C ALA A 16 -4.13 -15.84 28.27
N GLY A 17 -4.03 -15.81 26.93
CA GLY A 17 -5.02 -15.17 26.10
C GLY A 17 -6.31 -15.95 26.29
N SER A 18 -7.39 -15.20 26.50
CA SER A 18 -8.74 -15.70 26.27
C SER A 18 -8.71 -16.58 25.03
N ALA A 19 -9.16 -17.83 25.16
CA ALA A 19 -9.36 -18.70 24.02
C ALA A 19 -10.40 -18.01 23.13
N TYR A 20 -9.97 -17.17 22.20
CA TYR A 20 -10.79 -16.85 21.05
C TYR A 20 -10.94 -18.17 20.30
N ALA A 21 -12.14 -18.53 19.85
CA ALA A 21 -12.18 -19.59 18.86
C ALA A 21 -11.41 -19.10 17.65
N VAL A 22 -10.35 -19.82 17.34
CA VAL A 22 -9.47 -19.49 16.24
C VAL A 22 -10.09 -20.13 14.99
N GLU A 23 -10.57 -19.32 14.07
CA GLU A 23 -10.85 -19.78 12.71
C GLU A 23 -9.51 -20.03 12.00
N PHE A 24 -9.36 -21.20 11.39
CA PHE A 24 -8.14 -21.55 10.65
C PHE A 24 -8.40 -21.44 9.13
N SER A 25 -7.58 -20.62 8.46
CA SER A 25 -7.81 -20.25 7.06
C SER A 25 -7.75 -21.39 6.04
N ASP A 26 -7.05 -22.48 6.37
CA ASP A 26 -6.75 -23.61 5.49
C ASP A 26 -7.68 -24.83 5.68
N ILE A 27 -8.65 -24.74 6.59
CA ILE A 27 -9.68 -25.76 6.83
C ILE A 27 -11.10 -25.24 6.65
N LYS A 28 -11.27 -23.94 6.37
CA LYS A 28 -12.56 -23.35 6.02
C LYS A 28 -13.19 -24.03 4.82
N ASP A 29 -14.48 -24.34 4.91
CA ASP A 29 -15.26 -25.06 3.90
C ASP A 29 -14.72 -26.47 3.56
N THR A 30 -13.92 -27.08 4.45
CA THR A 30 -13.40 -28.44 4.29
C THR A 30 -14.09 -29.42 5.25
N LYS A 31 -13.91 -30.74 5.00
CA LYS A 31 -14.44 -31.78 5.89
C LYS A 31 -13.87 -31.76 7.33
N TYR A 32 -12.82 -30.98 7.58
CA TYR A 32 -12.15 -30.91 8.89
C TYR A 32 -12.63 -29.74 9.77
N GLU A 33 -13.34 -28.77 9.20
CA GLU A 33 -13.68 -27.49 9.84
C GLU A 33 -14.30 -27.67 11.23
N GLU A 34 -15.47 -28.33 11.28
CA GLU A 34 -16.23 -28.55 12.51
C GLU A 34 -15.40 -29.31 13.57
N ALA A 35 -14.70 -30.37 13.16
CA ALA A 35 -13.91 -31.19 14.06
C ALA A 35 -12.76 -30.39 14.67
N VAL A 36 -12.08 -29.59 13.85
CA VAL A 36 -10.91 -28.81 14.29
C VAL A 36 -11.33 -27.67 15.22
N GLU A 37 -12.38 -26.93 14.86
CA GLU A 37 -12.90 -25.84 15.69
C GLU A 37 -13.38 -26.36 17.06
N PHE A 38 -14.14 -27.45 17.06
CA PHE A 38 -14.60 -28.09 18.29
C PHE A 38 -13.44 -28.50 19.19
N LEU A 39 -12.46 -29.21 18.65
CA LEU A 39 -11.33 -29.71 19.44
C LEU A 39 -10.40 -28.58 19.91
N SER A 40 -10.27 -27.53 19.12
CA SER A 40 -9.52 -26.33 19.50
C SER A 40 -10.23 -25.57 20.62
N ALA A 41 -11.56 -25.49 20.61
CA ALA A 41 -12.36 -24.91 21.68
C ALA A 41 -12.16 -25.60 23.04
N TYR A 42 -11.96 -26.92 23.03
CA TYR A 42 -11.59 -27.70 24.23
C TYR A 42 -10.07 -27.69 24.52
N GLY A 43 -9.25 -27.01 23.71
CA GLY A 43 -7.80 -26.94 23.87
C GLY A 43 -7.06 -28.26 23.57
N ILE A 44 -7.74 -29.24 22.97
CA ILE A 44 -7.20 -30.58 22.68
C ILE A 44 -6.17 -30.49 21.55
N ILE A 45 -6.48 -29.72 20.52
CA ILE A 45 -5.61 -29.43 19.39
C ILE A 45 -5.39 -27.92 19.27
N ASN A 46 -4.32 -27.53 18.57
CA ASN A 46 -4.03 -26.13 18.28
C ASN A 46 -3.50 -26.03 16.85
N GLY A 47 -3.77 -24.91 16.20
CA GLY A 47 -3.10 -24.53 14.95
C GLY A 47 -1.78 -23.81 15.20
N TYR A 48 -1.25 -23.22 14.13
CA TYR A 48 0.02 -22.54 14.10
C TYR A 48 -0.15 -21.02 14.29
N PRO A 49 0.90 -20.31 14.72
CA PRO A 49 0.85 -18.85 14.91
C PRO A 49 0.51 -18.05 13.65
N ASP A 50 0.60 -18.66 12.47
CA ASP A 50 0.26 -18.07 11.18
C ASP A 50 -1.25 -18.17 10.85
N GLY A 51 -2.08 -18.74 11.74
CA GLY A 51 -3.52 -18.90 11.54
C GLY A 51 -3.91 -20.11 10.70
N THR A 52 -3.00 -21.07 10.50
CA THR A 52 -3.27 -22.34 9.80
C THR A 52 -3.36 -23.53 10.75
N PHE A 53 -4.09 -24.58 10.38
CA PHE A 53 -4.15 -25.85 11.10
C PHE A 53 -3.20 -26.92 10.51
N ARG A 54 -3.00 -26.86 9.19
CA ARG A 54 -2.23 -27.75 8.32
C ARG A 54 -2.76 -29.18 8.33
N PRO A 55 -3.99 -29.41 7.81
CA PRO A 55 -4.68 -30.70 7.92
C PRO A 55 -3.92 -31.85 7.25
N ASP A 56 -3.23 -31.60 6.13
CA ASP A 56 -2.53 -32.63 5.36
C ASP A 56 -1.14 -32.98 5.91
N GLN A 57 -0.65 -32.25 6.92
CA GLN A 57 0.64 -32.58 7.53
C GLN A 57 0.55 -33.86 8.35
N PRO A 58 1.53 -34.76 8.26
CA PRO A 58 1.66 -35.89 9.19
C PRO A 58 1.70 -35.41 10.64
N ILE A 59 1.12 -36.21 11.53
CA ILE A 59 1.12 -35.94 12.98
C ILE A 59 2.08 -36.90 13.69
N THR A 60 2.76 -36.40 14.72
CA THR A 60 3.76 -37.18 15.46
C THR A 60 3.15 -38.00 16.60
N ARG A 61 3.79 -39.10 16.99
CA ARG A 61 3.38 -39.94 18.13
C ARG A 61 3.28 -39.15 19.44
N GLY A 62 4.16 -38.18 19.66
CA GLY A 62 4.13 -37.27 20.82
C GLY A 62 2.91 -36.37 20.82
N GLU A 63 2.51 -35.83 19.67
CA GLU A 63 1.30 -35.03 19.52
C GLU A 63 0.03 -35.84 19.76
N VAL A 64 -0.07 -37.07 19.23
CA VAL A 64 -1.25 -37.92 19.48
C VAL A 64 -1.33 -38.33 20.95
N SER A 65 -0.19 -38.55 21.62
CA SER A 65 -0.17 -38.83 23.07
C SER A 65 -0.71 -37.65 23.89
N LYS A 66 -0.40 -36.40 23.49
CA LYS A 66 -1.03 -35.21 24.07
C LYS A 66 -2.53 -35.22 23.84
N ILE A 67 -2.99 -35.41 22.60
CA ILE A 67 -4.41 -35.44 22.26
C ILE A 67 -5.17 -36.47 23.10
N ALA A 68 -4.68 -37.72 23.16
CA ALA A 68 -5.29 -38.78 23.97
C ALA A 68 -5.36 -38.41 25.46
N THR A 69 -4.31 -37.81 26.01
CA THR A 69 -4.27 -37.35 27.40
C THR A 69 -5.35 -36.29 27.69
N PHE A 70 -5.54 -35.34 26.77
CA PHE A 70 -6.58 -34.32 26.88
C PHE A 70 -7.99 -34.92 26.74
N MET A 71 -8.22 -35.82 25.79
CA MET A 71 -9.50 -36.54 25.63
C MET A 71 -9.91 -37.30 26.89
N MET A 72 -8.93 -37.86 27.61
CA MET A 72 -9.17 -38.57 28.87
C MET A 72 -9.39 -37.64 30.08
N GLY A 73 -9.26 -36.31 29.91
CA GLY A 73 -9.43 -35.32 30.98
C GLY A 73 -8.18 -35.11 31.85
N TYR A 74 -7.00 -35.57 31.41
CA TYR A 74 -5.75 -35.49 32.17
C TYR A 74 -4.76 -34.41 31.67
N GLY A 75 -5.19 -33.52 30.78
CA GLY A 75 -4.33 -32.49 30.19
C GLY A 75 -3.61 -31.61 31.22
N ASP A 76 -4.29 -31.24 32.30
CA ASP A 76 -3.76 -30.37 33.37
C ASP A 76 -2.89 -31.09 34.42
N PHE A 77 -3.00 -32.42 34.51
CA PHE A 77 -2.26 -33.26 35.46
C PHE A 77 -0.83 -33.55 35.01
N ALA A 78 -0.47 -33.18 33.77
CA ALA A 78 0.78 -33.51 33.12
C ALA A 78 1.99 -32.69 33.64
N LYS A 79 2.13 -32.41 34.93
CA LYS A 79 3.26 -31.62 35.46
C LYS A 79 4.30 -32.50 36.14
N ASN A 80 5.58 -32.28 35.82
CA ASN A 80 6.76 -32.91 36.46
C ASN A 80 6.81 -34.46 36.38
N MET A 81 6.43 -35.04 35.25
CA MET A 81 6.56 -36.49 35.03
C MET A 81 7.90 -36.84 34.37
N GLU A 82 8.44 -37.99 34.76
CA GLU A 82 9.66 -38.58 34.20
C GLU A 82 9.30 -39.84 33.41
N SER A 83 9.92 -39.99 32.25
CA SER A 83 9.64 -41.12 31.36
C SER A 83 10.65 -42.24 31.50
N ASN A 84 10.17 -43.47 31.33
CA ASN A 84 11.00 -44.67 31.26
C ASN A 84 11.59 -44.92 29.87
N TYR A 85 11.17 -44.15 28.85
CA TYR A 85 11.67 -44.28 27.48
C TYR A 85 12.98 -43.50 27.29
N THR A 86 13.92 -44.10 26.57
CA THR A 86 15.30 -43.60 26.47
C THR A 86 15.44 -42.27 25.69
N ASP A 87 14.45 -41.92 24.88
CA ASP A 87 14.42 -40.77 23.97
C ASP A 87 13.45 -39.66 24.40
N MET A 88 12.97 -39.71 25.64
CA MET A 88 12.01 -38.74 26.19
C MET A 88 12.62 -37.74 27.18
N SER A 89 13.94 -37.76 27.40
CA SER A 89 14.61 -36.78 28.26
C SER A 89 14.50 -35.37 27.67
N ASP A 90 14.06 -34.40 28.47
CA ASP A 90 13.83 -33.00 28.09
C ASP A 90 12.83 -32.77 26.91
N HIS A 91 12.12 -33.81 26.47
CA HIS A 91 11.14 -33.70 25.40
C HIS A 91 9.84 -33.05 25.89
N TRP A 92 9.19 -32.22 25.06
CA TRP A 92 7.97 -31.53 25.49
C TRP A 92 6.80 -32.50 25.74
N ALA A 93 6.81 -33.65 25.06
CA ALA A 93 5.74 -34.65 25.11
C ALA A 93 5.88 -35.67 26.26
N THR A 94 7.00 -35.68 27.00
CA THR A 94 7.31 -36.63 28.10
C THR A 94 6.13 -36.85 29.02
N ARG A 95 5.60 -35.73 29.54
CA ARG A 95 4.44 -35.72 30.43
C ARG A 95 3.17 -36.35 29.87
N TYR A 96 2.94 -36.25 28.57
CA TYR A 96 1.73 -36.77 27.94
C TYR A 96 1.90 -38.25 27.59
N VAL A 97 3.08 -38.61 27.09
CA VAL A 97 3.45 -39.99 26.79
C VAL A 97 3.36 -40.85 28.05
N ASP A 98 3.85 -40.37 29.19
CA ASP A 98 3.83 -41.16 30.44
C ASP A 98 2.42 -41.33 31.01
N ILE A 99 1.56 -40.30 30.90
CA ILE A 99 0.13 -40.45 31.27
C ILE A 99 -0.53 -41.47 30.34
N ALA A 100 -0.38 -41.30 29.03
CA ALA A 100 -0.96 -42.22 28.06
C ALA A 100 -0.45 -43.66 28.26
N ASN A 101 0.83 -43.82 28.65
CA ASN A 101 1.43 -45.11 28.96
C ASN A 101 0.85 -45.71 30.25
N ALA A 102 0.63 -44.90 31.29
CA ALA A 102 0.02 -45.34 32.54
C ALA A 102 -1.45 -45.80 32.38
N PHE A 103 -2.13 -45.33 31.33
CA PHE A 103 -3.47 -45.76 30.94
C PHE A 103 -3.47 -46.85 29.83
N ASP A 104 -2.31 -47.44 29.51
CA ASP A 104 -2.13 -48.45 28.46
C ASP A 104 -2.61 -48.01 27.07
N ILE A 105 -2.69 -46.70 26.81
CA ILE A 105 -3.07 -46.14 25.51
C ILE A 105 -1.94 -46.30 24.51
N VAL A 106 -0.70 -46.04 24.96
CA VAL A 106 0.51 -46.12 24.15
C VAL A 106 1.49 -47.16 24.66
N GLN A 107 2.35 -47.63 23.77
CA GLN A 107 3.50 -48.47 24.08
C GLN A 107 4.71 -47.98 23.27
N GLY A 108 5.90 -48.06 23.86
CA GLY A 108 7.16 -47.81 23.15
C GLY A 108 7.63 -49.01 22.34
N TYR A 109 8.74 -48.81 21.65
CA TYR A 109 9.38 -49.82 20.81
C TYR A 109 10.20 -50.81 21.65
N LEU A 110 10.51 -51.97 21.04
CA LEU A 110 11.26 -53.05 21.69
C LEU A 110 12.69 -52.64 22.11
N ASP A 111 13.24 -51.58 21.53
CA ASP A 111 14.57 -51.05 21.84
C ASP A 111 14.58 -50.11 23.07
N GLY A 112 13.43 -49.85 23.68
CA GLY A 112 13.27 -48.98 24.84
C GLY A 112 13.02 -47.51 24.51
N SER A 113 12.92 -47.15 23.23
CA SER A 113 12.52 -45.81 22.77
C SER A 113 11.01 -45.68 22.58
N PHE A 114 10.49 -44.45 22.55
CA PHE A 114 9.09 -44.16 22.23
C PHE A 114 8.89 -43.62 20.80
N GLY A 115 9.88 -42.91 20.27
CA GLY A 115 9.85 -42.17 19.02
C GLY A 115 8.84 -41.02 19.01
N PRO A 116 8.96 -40.02 19.91
CA PRO A 116 7.96 -38.96 20.04
C PRO A 116 7.82 -38.07 18.79
N ASP A 117 8.90 -37.88 18.03
CA ASP A 117 8.94 -37.06 16.81
C ASP A 117 8.70 -37.89 15.54
N ASN A 118 8.53 -39.20 15.64
CA ASN A 118 8.18 -40.03 14.51
C ASN A 118 6.73 -39.76 14.11
N ASN A 119 6.47 -39.67 12.81
CA ASN A 119 5.11 -39.67 12.29
C ASN A 119 4.39 -40.95 12.74
N ILE A 120 3.14 -40.81 13.15
CA ILE A 120 2.32 -41.95 13.55
C ILE A 120 1.66 -42.56 12.32
N THR A 121 1.61 -43.88 12.26
CA THR A 121 0.84 -44.57 11.23
C THR A 121 -0.65 -44.54 11.54
N TYR A 122 -1.51 -44.74 10.53
CA TYR A 122 -2.95 -44.90 10.77
C TYR A 122 -3.29 -46.05 11.74
N SER A 123 -2.53 -47.14 11.67
CA SER A 123 -2.72 -48.30 12.54
C SER A 123 -2.52 -47.94 14.01
N GLU A 124 -1.43 -47.24 14.32
CA GLU A 124 -1.13 -46.79 15.68
C GLU A 124 -2.12 -45.71 16.15
N ALA A 125 -2.45 -44.76 15.28
CA ALA A 125 -3.43 -43.70 15.55
C ALA A 125 -4.80 -44.27 15.95
N VAL A 126 -5.35 -45.19 15.14
CA VAL A 126 -6.65 -45.82 15.40
C VAL A 126 -6.61 -46.63 16.69
N THR A 127 -5.53 -47.39 16.94
CA THR A 127 -5.36 -48.13 18.20
C THR A 127 -5.38 -47.18 19.40
N MET A 128 -4.62 -46.08 19.38
CA MET A 128 -4.58 -45.11 20.47
C MET A 128 -5.96 -44.50 20.73
N VAL A 129 -6.66 -44.06 19.68
CA VAL A 129 -7.99 -43.44 19.79
C VAL A 129 -9.01 -44.42 20.36
N VAL A 130 -9.06 -45.66 19.86
CA VAL A 130 -10.00 -46.70 20.35
C VAL A 130 -9.72 -47.07 21.81
N ARG A 131 -8.45 -47.12 22.21
CA ARG A 131 -8.06 -47.39 23.61
C ARG A 131 -8.55 -46.30 24.58
N THR A 132 -8.72 -45.05 24.14
CA THR A 132 -9.28 -44.00 25.02
C THR A 132 -10.73 -44.28 25.47
N LEU A 133 -11.45 -45.14 24.74
CA LEU A 133 -12.80 -45.61 25.12
C LEU A 133 -12.77 -46.79 26.11
N GLY A 134 -11.57 -47.26 26.50
CA GLY A 134 -11.36 -48.35 27.44
C GLY A 134 -11.31 -49.75 26.80
N TYR A 135 -11.28 -49.84 25.47
CA TYR A 135 -10.97 -51.10 24.78
C TYR A 135 -9.48 -51.43 24.92
N THR A 136 -9.17 -52.71 25.05
CA THR A 136 -7.79 -53.22 25.12
C THR A 136 -7.63 -54.45 24.22
N ASP A 137 -6.39 -54.91 24.07
CA ASP A 137 -6.05 -56.13 23.32
C ASP A 137 -6.80 -57.37 23.86
N VAL A 138 -7.13 -57.37 25.15
CA VAL A 138 -7.91 -58.44 25.79
C VAL A 138 -9.36 -58.45 25.29
N SER A 139 -9.98 -57.28 25.20
CA SER A 139 -11.37 -57.13 24.72
C SER A 139 -11.53 -57.21 23.20
N LEU A 140 -10.43 -57.09 22.46
CA LEU A 140 -10.38 -57.15 21.00
C LEU A 140 -9.39 -58.27 20.57
N PRO A 141 -9.73 -59.56 20.77
CA PRO A 141 -8.79 -60.67 20.61
C PRO A 141 -8.57 -61.07 19.13
N GLY A 142 -8.12 -60.13 18.30
CA GLY A 142 -7.79 -60.33 16.89
C GLY A 142 -6.31 -60.16 16.58
N SER A 143 -6.00 -59.97 15.30
CA SER A 143 -4.64 -59.66 14.86
C SER A 143 -4.49 -58.17 14.68
N TRP A 144 -3.65 -57.55 15.51
CA TRP A 144 -3.27 -56.15 15.34
C TRP A 144 -2.68 -55.92 13.94
N PRO A 145 -3.04 -54.82 13.24
CA PRO A 145 -3.95 -53.74 13.66
C PRO A 145 -5.42 -53.93 13.25
N TYR A 146 -5.78 -55.05 12.63
CA TYR A 146 -7.08 -55.24 11.97
C TYR A 146 -8.27 -55.22 12.94
N ASP A 147 -8.12 -55.80 14.12
CA ASP A 147 -9.10 -55.78 15.20
C ASP A 147 -9.52 -54.35 15.62
N TYR A 148 -8.54 -53.46 15.76
CA TYR A 148 -8.79 -52.05 16.07
C TYR A 148 -9.48 -51.31 14.92
N PHE A 149 -9.12 -51.58 13.66
CA PHE A 149 -9.81 -51.01 12.51
C PHE A 149 -11.26 -51.46 12.41
N VAL A 150 -11.54 -52.75 12.63
CA VAL A 150 -12.92 -53.27 12.62
C VAL A 150 -13.74 -52.59 13.72
N LYS A 151 -13.23 -52.52 14.95
CA LYS A 151 -13.92 -51.83 16.04
C LYS A 151 -14.11 -50.33 15.75
N ALA A 152 -13.11 -49.65 15.20
CA ALA A 152 -13.22 -48.25 14.84
C ALA A 152 -14.26 -48.01 13.72
N GLY A 153 -14.35 -48.92 12.75
CA GLY A 153 -15.37 -48.91 11.72
C GLY A 153 -16.78 -49.14 12.27
N ASP A 154 -16.96 -50.09 13.18
CA ASP A 154 -18.24 -50.33 13.86
C ASP A 154 -18.73 -49.10 14.66
N LEU A 155 -17.79 -48.31 15.18
CA LEU A 155 -18.05 -47.06 15.91
C LEU A 155 -18.17 -45.83 14.98
N GLY A 156 -17.98 -45.99 13.67
CA GLY A 156 -17.97 -44.89 12.69
C GLY A 156 -16.81 -43.90 12.85
N ILE A 157 -15.76 -44.25 13.60
CA ILE A 157 -14.62 -43.35 13.89
C ILE A 157 -13.83 -43.04 12.61
N VAL A 158 -13.69 -44.03 11.73
CA VAL A 158 -12.84 -43.96 10.53
C VAL A 158 -13.62 -43.74 9.22
N ASP A 159 -14.90 -43.39 9.29
CA ASP A 159 -15.74 -43.13 8.11
C ASP A 159 -15.14 -42.04 7.21
N ASP A 160 -15.09 -42.26 5.90
CA ASP A 160 -14.53 -41.29 4.93
C ASP A 160 -13.06 -40.88 5.17
N ILE A 161 -12.29 -41.71 5.88
CA ILE A 161 -10.84 -41.54 6.07
C ILE A 161 -10.09 -42.50 5.13
N PRO A 162 -9.22 -42.00 4.23
CA PRO A 162 -8.45 -42.84 3.32
C PRO A 162 -7.26 -43.48 4.07
N ILE A 163 -7.50 -44.63 4.71
CA ILE A 163 -6.51 -45.40 5.50
C ILE A 163 -5.45 -46.11 4.61
N SER A 164 -5.29 -45.67 3.36
CA SER A 164 -4.32 -46.25 2.40
C SER A 164 -2.94 -45.58 2.43
N ALA A 165 -2.82 -44.42 3.09
CA ALA A 165 -1.53 -43.76 3.34
C ALA A 165 -0.82 -44.38 4.55
N GLU A 166 0.51 -44.30 4.59
CA GLU A 166 1.32 -44.89 5.67
C GLU A 166 1.18 -44.08 6.97
N ASP A 167 1.33 -42.75 6.89
CA ASP A 167 1.27 -41.82 8.01
C ASP A 167 -0.12 -41.16 8.14
N ALA A 168 -0.61 -41.03 9.37
CA ALA A 168 -1.83 -40.30 9.67
C ALA A 168 -1.61 -38.79 9.60
N THR A 169 -2.58 -38.08 9.04
CA THR A 169 -2.55 -36.62 8.95
C THR A 169 -3.18 -35.97 10.18
N ARG A 170 -2.85 -34.70 10.44
CA ARG A 170 -3.46 -33.89 11.51
C ARG A 170 -4.97 -33.74 11.32
N GLY A 171 -5.44 -33.58 10.07
CA GLY A 171 -6.86 -33.45 9.73
C GLY A 171 -7.63 -34.73 9.98
N ASP A 172 -7.13 -35.87 9.49
CA ASP A 172 -7.80 -37.16 9.70
C ASP A 172 -7.77 -37.56 11.19
N MET A 173 -6.70 -37.23 11.92
CA MET A 173 -6.65 -37.39 13.38
C MET A 173 -7.73 -36.55 14.08
N ALA A 174 -7.89 -35.27 13.72
CA ALA A 174 -8.92 -34.42 14.31
C ALA A 174 -10.33 -35.00 14.08
N LEU A 175 -10.59 -35.55 12.88
CA LEU A 175 -11.87 -36.18 12.57
C LEU A 175 -12.12 -37.44 13.40
N MET A 176 -11.12 -38.32 13.54
CA MET A 176 -11.22 -39.50 14.40
C MET A 176 -11.52 -39.10 15.85
N VAL A 177 -10.75 -38.15 16.39
CA VAL A 177 -10.87 -37.68 17.77
C VAL A 177 -12.24 -37.04 18.02
N TYR A 178 -12.70 -36.17 17.12
CA TYR A 178 -14.01 -35.52 17.21
C TYR A 178 -15.15 -36.55 17.29
N ARG A 179 -15.12 -37.57 16.43
CA ARG A 179 -16.11 -38.66 16.44
C ARG A 179 -16.04 -39.50 17.71
N THR A 180 -14.84 -39.79 18.19
CA THR A 180 -14.60 -40.57 19.41
C THR A 180 -15.10 -39.86 20.67
N ILE A 181 -15.04 -38.52 20.74
CA ILE A 181 -15.53 -37.76 21.90
C ILE A 181 -17.01 -38.05 22.22
N PHE A 182 -17.82 -38.36 21.20
CA PHE A 182 -19.24 -38.65 21.37
C PHE A 182 -19.55 -40.13 21.61
N GLN A 183 -18.56 -41.02 21.55
CA GLN A 183 -18.75 -42.45 21.80
C GLN A 183 -18.81 -42.75 23.29
N GLU A 184 -19.53 -43.82 23.63
CA GLU A 184 -19.61 -44.34 25.00
C GLU A 184 -18.24 -44.82 25.48
N LYS A 185 -17.84 -44.41 26.68
CA LYS A 185 -16.62 -44.88 27.34
C LYS A 185 -16.94 -46.05 28.26
N GLY A 186 -15.98 -46.95 28.44
CA GLY A 186 -16.15 -48.16 29.23
C GLY A 186 -14.88 -48.65 29.89
N SER A 187 -14.86 -49.93 30.23
CA SER A 187 -13.67 -50.64 30.72
C SER A 187 -13.80 -52.14 30.51
N VAL A 188 -12.68 -52.83 30.39
CA VAL A 188 -12.66 -54.30 30.29
C VAL A 188 -12.89 -54.94 31.66
N ASN A 189 -13.85 -55.85 31.74
CA ASN A 189 -14.12 -56.63 32.93
C ASN A 189 -13.05 -57.72 33.10
N SER A 190 -12.29 -57.65 34.20
CA SER A 190 -11.16 -58.52 34.47
C SER A 190 -11.50 -60.01 34.65
N LYS A 191 -12.78 -60.39 34.68
CA LYS A 191 -13.23 -61.79 34.80
C LYS A 191 -13.75 -62.37 33.49
N THR A 192 -14.31 -61.53 32.63
CA THR A 192 -14.94 -61.96 31.38
C THR A 192 -14.14 -61.57 30.16
N ASP A 193 -13.15 -60.69 30.31
CA ASP A 193 -12.34 -60.11 29.23
C ASP A 193 -13.19 -59.30 28.23
N LEU A 194 -14.45 -59.00 28.56
CA LEU A 194 -15.36 -58.21 27.73
C LEU A 194 -15.32 -56.73 28.11
N TRP A 195 -15.45 -55.86 27.12
CA TRP A 195 -15.67 -54.43 27.34
C TRP A 195 -17.10 -54.17 27.83
N GLU A 196 -17.24 -53.41 28.92
CA GLU A 196 -18.51 -52.99 29.50
C GLU A 196 -18.62 -51.46 29.46
N GLY A 197 -19.73 -50.95 28.91
CA GLY A 197 -20.04 -49.53 28.82
C GLY A 197 -20.44 -48.91 30.16
N LYS A 198 -20.31 -47.58 30.27
CA LYS A 198 -20.61 -46.79 31.48
C LYS A 198 -21.75 -45.78 31.30
N ASP A 199 -22.58 -45.92 30.26
CA ASP A 199 -23.69 -45.03 29.91
C ASP A 199 -23.30 -43.53 29.85
N THR A 200 -22.01 -43.26 29.60
CA THR A 200 -21.42 -41.92 29.53
C THR A 200 -20.46 -41.86 28.37
N THR A 201 -20.39 -40.70 27.70
CA THR A 201 -19.48 -40.53 26.56
C THR A 201 -18.13 -40.00 26.99
N LEU A 202 -17.14 -40.06 26.10
CA LEU A 202 -15.82 -39.49 26.37
C LEU A 202 -15.88 -37.96 26.59
N LEU A 203 -16.85 -37.26 26.00
CA LEU A 203 -17.16 -35.84 26.28
C LEU A 203 -17.26 -35.56 27.79
N THR A 204 -17.83 -36.49 28.57
CA THR A 204 -17.98 -36.31 30.03
C THR A 204 -16.66 -36.20 30.78
N ASN A 205 -15.53 -36.59 30.17
CA ASN A 205 -14.20 -36.38 30.75
C ASN A 205 -13.72 -34.93 30.60
N ILE A 206 -14.23 -34.18 29.63
CA ILE A 206 -13.73 -32.84 29.29
C ILE A 206 -14.81 -31.75 29.45
N GLY A 207 -16.06 -32.16 29.65
CA GLY A 207 -17.19 -31.23 29.67
C GLY A 207 -18.56 -31.90 29.61
N TYR A 208 -19.57 -31.13 29.25
CA TYR A 208 -20.92 -31.61 28.97
C TYR A 208 -21.59 -30.75 27.90
N LYS A 209 -22.79 -31.12 27.47
CA LYS A 209 -23.59 -30.31 26.56
C LYS A 209 -25.03 -30.19 27.01
N GLU A 210 -25.68 -29.11 26.60
CA GLU A 210 -27.12 -28.93 26.72
C GLU A 210 -27.70 -28.38 25.42
N LYS A 211 -28.99 -28.61 25.19
CA LYS A 211 -29.72 -27.95 24.10
C LYS A 211 -30.34 -26.66 24.61
N ALA A 212 -30.02 -25.53 23.99
CA ALA A 212 -30.61 -24.25 24.36
C ALA A 212 -30.70 -23.27 23.19
N GLN A 213 -31.56 -22.26 23.34
CA GLN A 213 -31.55 -21.07 22.51
C GLN A 213 -30.55 -20.06 23.07
N ILE A 214 -29.77 -19.42 22.20
CA ILE A 214 -28.82 -18.39 22.60
C ILE A 214 -29.57 -17.09 22.90
N THR A 215 -29.39 -16.60 24.13
CA THR A 215 -29.91 -15.32 24.62
C THR A 215 -28.75 -14.40 25.02
N LYS A 216 -29.05 -13.11 25.29
CA LYS A 216 -28.04 -12.14 25.75
C LYS A 216 -27.30 -12.57 27.02
N ASP A 217 -28.00 -13.21 27.96
CA ASP A 217 -27.40 -13.66 29.21
C ASP A 217 -26.32 -14.72 28.95
N LYS A 218 -26.63 -15.70 28.07
CA LYS A 218 -25.65 -16.73 27.67
C LYS A 218 -24.44 -16.16 26.94
N ILE A 219 -24.62 -15.10 26.14
CA ILE A 219 -23.50 -14.41 25.49
C ILE A 219 -22.61 -13.73 26.55
N THR A 220 -23.21 -13.14 27.58
CA THR A 220 -22.47 -12.51 28.68
C THR A 220 -21.66 -13.53 29.47
N ASP A 221 -22.19 -14.75 29.64
CA ASP A 221 -21.51 -15.86 30.32
C ASP A 221 -20.41 -16.52 29.46
N ALA A 222 -20.47 -16.37 28.13
CA ALA A 222 -19.57 -17.02 27.16
C ALA A 222 -18.21 -16.32 27.00
N THR A 223 -17.54 -16.05 28.12
CA THR A 223 -16.24 -15.33 28.14
C THR A 223 -15.11 -16.04 27.37
N LEU A 224 -15.16 -17.37 27.24
CA LEU A 224 -14.22 -18.19 26.45
C LEU A 224 -14.72 -18.51 25.03
N TYR A 225 -15.88 -18.00 24.63
CA TYR A 225 -16.44 -18.18 23.28
C TYR A 225 -17.13 -16.88 22.83
N PRO A 226 -16.37 -15.77 22.70
CA PRO A 226 -16.95 -14.43 22.51
C PRO A 226 -17.80 -14.29 21.25
N GLN A 227 -17.54 -15.08 20.21
CA GLN A 227 -18.33 -15.10 18.98
C GLN A 227 -19.70 -15.76 19.15
N LEU A 228 -20.07 -16.25 20.35
CA LEU A 228 -21.44 -16.66 20.64
C LEU A 228 -22.46 -15.56 20.31
N SER A 229 -22.04 -14.29 20.37
CA SER A 229 -22.87 -13.14 20.02
C SER A 229 -23.41 -13.19 18.59
N GLU A 230 -22.68 -13.80 17.67
CA GLU A 230 -23.12 -13.97 16.28
C GLU A 230 -24.33 -14.91 16.17
N TYR A 231 -24.47 -15.82 17.12
CA TYR A 231 -25.54 -16.81 17.19
C TYR A 231 -26.72 -16.38 18.06
N LEU A 232 -26.88 -15.09 18.36
CA LEU A 232 -28.04 -14.59 19.12
C LEU A 232 -29.36 -15.08 18.48
N TYR A 233 -30.21 -15.72 19.30
CA TYR A 233 -31.46 -16.40 18.96
C TYR A 233 -31.38 -17.75 18.24
N TYR A 234 -30.19 -18.26 17.93
CA TYR A 234 -30.05 -19.59 17.34
C TYR A 234 -30.35 -20.64 18.41
N THR A 235 -30.94 -21.76 17.99
CA THR A 235 -31.14 -22.94 18.83
C THR A 235 -30.09 -23.97 18.46
N GLY A 236 -29.40 -24.51 19.46
CA GLY A 236 -28.27 -25.40 19.23
C GLY A 236 -27.89 -26.22 20.45
N GLU A 237 -26.80 -26.97 20.28
CA GLU A 237 -26.10 -27.61 21.39
C GLU A 237 -25.00 -26.66 21.88
N LEU A 238 -25.09 -26.29 23.16
CA LEU A 238 -24.05 -25.57 23.88
C LEU A 238 -23.15 -26.56 24.58
N TYR A 239 -21.84 -26.36 24.42
CA TYR A 239 -20.80 -27.21 24.95
C TYR A 239 -20.06 -26.47 26.06
N TYR A 240 -19.98 -27.11 27.22
CA TYR A 240 -19.37 -26.59 28.43
C TYR A 240 -18.13 -27.39 28.77
N ASN A 241 -17.06 -26.73 29.22
CA ASN A 241 -15.91 -27.42 29.80
C ASN A 241 -16.20 -27.86 31.26
N GLN A 242 -15.21 -28.48 31.92
CA GLN A 242 -15.33 -28.91 33.32
C GLN A 242 -15.54 -27.77 34.35
N ASN A 243 -15.33 -26.52 33.95
CA ASN A 243 -15.50 -25.33 34.80
C ASN A 243 -16.82 -24.59 34.53
N ASP A 244 -17.79 -25.26 33.90
CA ASP A 244 -19.10 -24.69 33.52
C ASP A 244 -19.01 -23.49 32.56
N GLN A 245 -17.93 -23.40 31.78
CA GLN A 245 -17.74 -22.32 30.80
C GLN A 245 -18.13 -22.80 29.40
N ILE A 246 -18.90 -21.97 28.68
CA ILE A 246 -19.26 -22.23 27.28
C ILE A 246 -17.99 -22.11 26.42
N VAL A 247 -17.68 -23.18 25.70
CA VAL A 247 -16.49 -23.26 24.83
C VAL A 247 -16.84 -23.49 23.36
N TYR A 248 -18.04 -23.99 23.04
CA TYR A 248 -18.45 -24.23 21.66
C TYR A 248 -19.97 -24.22 21.50
N PHE A 249 -20.45 -23.87 20.30
CA PHE A 249 -21.87 -23.90 19.94
C PHE A 249 -22.07 -24.57 18.59
N LYS A 250 -22.99 -25.54 18.54
CA LYS A 250 -23.44 -26.18 17.30
C LYS A 250 -24.88 -25.80 17.02
N ASN A 251 -25.12 -25.02 15.96
CA ASN A 251 -26.47 -24.72 15.49
C ASN A 251 -27.20 -26.01 15.09
N ILE A 252 -28.43 -26.20 15.58
CA ILE A 252 -29.29 -27.32 15.18
C ILE A 252 -30.65 -26.78 14.72
N GLY A 253 -30.86 -26.76 13.40
CA GLY A 253 -32.17 -26.54 12.80
C GLY A 253 -32.66 -25.09 12.73
N THR A 254 -31.90 -24.12 13.25
CA THR A 254 -32.16 -22.71 12.93
C THR A 254 -31.46 -22.30 11.64
N MET A 255 -32.15 -21.50 10.85
CA MET A 255 -31.65 -20.86 9.63
C MET A 255 -31.65 -19.35 9.82
N GLU A 256 -30.94 -18.67 8.94
CA GLU A 256 -30.92 -17.21 8.89
C GLU A 256 -31.35 -16.68 7.52
N PHE A 257 -31.88 -15.46 7.52
CA PHE A 257 -32.06 -14.67 6.30
C PHE A 257 -31.62 -13.23 6.58
N ASN A 258 -30.67 -12.76 5.78
CA ASN A 258 -30.09 -11.43 5.90
C ASN A 258 -30.62 -10.52 4.78
N GLY A 259 -30.99 -9.29 5.12
CA GLY A 259 -31.45 -8.33 4.12
C GLY A 259 -31.93 -7.02 4.71
N ILE A 260 -32.36 -6.10 3.84
CA ILE A 260 -32.97 -4.84 4.23
C ILE A 260 -34.47 -5.03 4.39
N VAL A 261 -35.04 -4.59 5.50
CA VAL A 261 -36.49 -4.61 5.71
C VAL A 261 -37.14 -3.54 4.82
N LYS A 262 -37.89 -3.96 3.81
CA LYS A 262 -38.54 -3.05 2.82
C LYS A 262 -39.98 -2.69 3.18
N ALA A 263 -40.66 -3.54 3.94
CA ALA A 263 -42.05 -3.34 4.32
C ALA A 263 -42.37 -4.03 5.65
N ILE A 264 -43.37 -3.48 6.35
CA ILE A 264 -43.92 -4.02 7.60
C ILE A 264 -45.44 -3.98 7.48
N THR A 265 -46.10 -5.12 7.73
CA THR A 265 -47.56 -5.27 7.71
C THR A 265 -48.01 -6.08 8.91
N GLY A 266 -48.55 -5.44 9.94
CA GLY A 266 -48.90 -6.12 11.19
C GLY A 266 -47.65 -6.66 11.89
N SER A 267 -47.59 -7.98 12.14
CA SER A 267 -46.40 -8.68 12.66
C SER A 267 -45.45 -9.17 11.57
N VAL A 268 -45.75 -8.94 10.30
CA VAL A 268 -44.95 -9.46 9.18
C VAL A 268 -43.96 -8.40 8.69
N ILE A 269 -42.69 -8.77 8.59
CA ILE A 269 -41.65 -7.99 7.91
C ILE A 269 -41.29 -8.62 6.56
N ILE A 270 -40.95 -7.81 5.56
CA ILE A 270 -40.45 -8.28 4.26
C ILE A 270 -39.00 -7.84 4.13
N LEU A 271 -38.07 -8.81 4.11
CA LEU A 271 -36.65 -8.56 3.86
C LEU A 271 -36.33 -8.73 2.38
N GLU A 272 -35.44 -7.90 1.86
CA GLU A 272 -34.83 -8.01 0.54
C GLU A 272 -33.32 -8.28 0.70
N ASP A 273 -32.84 -9.39 0.17
CA ASP A 273 -31.41 -9.72 0.17
C ASP A 273 -30.62 -8.88 -0.88
N PRO A 274 -29.28 -8.90 -0.88
CA PRO A 274 -28.48 -8.16 -1.86
C PRO A 274 -28.72 -8.53 -3.33
N ASN A 275 -29.31 -9.70 -3.60
CA ASN A 275 -29.66 -10.18 -4.94
C ASN A 275 -31.07 -9.73 -5.37
N GLY A 276 -31.80 -9.02 -4.51
CA GLY A 276 -33.17 -8.56 -4.75
C GLY A 276 -34.26 -9.57 -4.41
N ASN A 277 -33.92 -10.72 -3.82
CA ASN A 277 -34.91 -11.72 -3.42
C ASN A 277 -35.65 -11.24 -2.17
N ARG A 278 -36.98 -11.32 -2.20
CA ARG A 278 -37.84 -10.88 -1.08
C ARG A 278 -38.46 -12.06 -0.36
N LYS A 279 -38.37 -12.07 0.98
CA LYS A 279 -38.97 -13.10 1.83
C LYS A 279 -39.75 -12.49 3.01
N PRO A 280 -41.02 -12.87 3.24
CA PRO A 280 -41.79 -12.44 4.39
C PRO A 280 -41.49 -13.29 5.63
N PHE A 281 -41.51 -12.66 6.80
CA PHE A 281 -41.34 -13.32 8.11
C PHE A 281 -42.36 -12.79 9.11
N ASP A 282 -43.16 -13.67 9.70
CA ASP A 282 -44.06 -13.33 10.80
C ASP A 282 -43.28 -13.34 12.12
N THR A 283 -43.08 -12.17 12.71
CA THR A 283 -42.30 -11.98 13.93
C THR A 283 -43.18 -11.98 15.18
N ALA A 284 -44.43 -12.47 15.11
CA ALA A 284 -45.31 -12.55 16.26
C ALA A 284 -44.69 -13.38 17.39
N GLY A 285 -44.47 -12.77 18.55
CA GLY A 285 -43.87 -13.43 19.72
C GLY A 285 -42.35 -13.63 19.65
N ALA A 286 -41.69 -13.15 18.59
CA ALA A 286 -40.24 -13.21 18.48
C ALA A 286 -39.58 -11.97 19.12
N ASP A 287 -38.40 -12.16 19.71
CA ASP A 287 -37.61 -11.06 20.23
C ASP A 287 -36.99 -10.26 19.08
N ILE A 288 -37.06 -8.93 19.17
CA ILE A 288 -36.47 -8.03 18.19
C ILE A 288 -35.38 -7.23 18.89
N ASN A 289 -34.15 -7.43 18.44
CA ASN A 289 -32.98 -6.67 18.83
C ASN A 289 -32.60 -5.72 17.69
N MET A 290 -32.49 -4.43 17.98
CA MET A 290 -31.93 -3.46 17.05
C MET A 290 -30.86 -2.62 17.74
N ASN A 291 -29.71 -2.45 17.09
CA ASN A 291 -28.56 -1.70 17.63
C ASN A 291 -28.16 -2.18 19.04
N ASN A 292 -28.20 -3.48 19.28
CA ASN A 292 -27.92 -4.13 20.57
C ASN A 292 -28.94 -3.88 21.71
N ALA A 293 -30.14 -3.38 21.42
CA ALA A 293 -31.22 -3.24 22.41
C ALA A 293 -32.55 -3.85 21.94
N THR A 294 -33.45 -4.11 22.89
CA THR A 294 -34.82 -4.54 22.57
C THR A 294 -35.53 -3.44 21.78
N ALA A 295 -36.17 -3.79 20.67
CA ALA A 295 -36.80 -2.83 19.77
C ALA A 295 -38.22 -3.23 19.35
N SER A 296 -39.01 -2.23 18.95
CA SER A 296 -40.31 -2.46 18.31
C SER A 296 -40.13 -2.78 16.84
N ILE A 297 -40.97 -3.67 16.30
CA ILE A 297 -41.04 -4.02 14.86
C ILE A 297 -41.06 -2.77 13.95
N ASN A 298 -41.76 -1.71 14.36
CA ASN A 298 -41.89 -0.48 13.56
C ASN A 298 -40.55 0.24 13.32
N SER A 299 -39.55 -0.02 14.17
CA SER A 299 -38.21 0.57 14.04
C SER A 299 -37.39 -0.07 12.92
N LEU A 300 -37.79 -1.28 12.48
CA LEU A 300 -37.04 -2.09 11.53
C LEU A 300 -37.11 -1.58 10.09
N LEU A 301 -38.04 -0.69 9.72
CA LEU A 301 -38.18 -0.26 8.33
C LEU A 301 -36.88 0.36 7.81
N ASN A 302 -36.35 -0.15 6.69
CA ASN A 302 -35.06 0.18 6.09
C ASN A 302 -33.81 -0.18 6.96
N ALA A 303 -33.98 -0.97 8.02
CA ALA A 303 -32.84 -1.53 8.76
C ALA A 303 -32.26 -2.72 8.00
N ASN A 304 -30.94 -2.94 8.16
CA ASN A 304 -30.34 -4.23 7.86
C ASN A 304 -30.75 -5.19 8.96
N ALA A 305 -31.31 -6.34 8.62
CA ALA A 305 -31.81 -7.30 9.58
C ALA A 305 -31.36 -8.71 9.22
N LYS A 306 -31.02 -9.47 10.25
CA LYS A 306 -30.86 -10.92 10.26
C LYS A 306 -32.06 -11.52 10.99
N VAL A 307 -32.86 -12.30 10.28
CA VAL A 307 -33.97 -13.05 10.86
C VAL A 307 -33.51 -14.47 11.12
N VAL A 308 -33.57 -14.91 12.38
CA VAL A 308 -33.27 -16.29 12.78
C VAL A 308 -34.59 -17.04 12.91
N TYR A 309 -34.73 -18.17 12.21
CA TYR A 309 -35.99 -18.90 12.12
C TYR A 309 -35.80 -20.41 11.98
N GLU A 310 -36.84 -21.17 12.31
CA GLU A 310 -36.94 -22.61 12.03
C GLU A 310 -38.01 -22.84 10.96
N GLU A 311 -37.83 -23.85 10.13
CA GLU A 311 -38.88 -24.32 9.23
C GLU A 311 -39.92 -25.11 10.02
N VAL A 312 -41.20 -24.82 9.78
CA VAL A 312 -42.32 -25.59 10.32
C VAL A 312 -43.04 -26.32 9.20
N SER A 313 -43.63 -27.47 9.52
CA SER A 313 -44.38 -28.29 8.57
C SER A 313 -45.42 -27.46 7.82
N GLY A 314 -45.44 -27.56 6.48
CA GLY A 314 -46.39 -26.84 5.63
C GLY A 314 -45.89 -25.52 5.04
N ASN A 315 -44.58 -25.40 4.78
CA ASN A 315 -43.91 -24.23 4.18
C ASN A 315 -43.97 -22.94 5.03
N GLY A 316 -44.23 -23.07 6.34
CA GLY A 316 -44.19 -21.95 7.27
C GLY A 316 -42.81 -21.79 7.92
N VAL A 317 -42.59 -20.66 8.58
CA VAL A 317 -41.39 -20.41 9.40
C VAL A 317 -41.80 -19.97 10.80
N SER A 318 -41.06 -20.41 11.81
CA SER A 318 -41.15 -19.93 13.19
C SER A 318 -39.96 -19.03 13.45
N VAL A 319 -40.19 -17.72 13.54
CA VAL A 319 -39.12 -16.75 13.84
C VAL A 319 -38.74 -16.88 15.32
N LYS A 320 -37.44 -17.07 15.58
CA LYS A 320 -36.86 -17.14 16.93
C LYS A 320 -36.39 -15.79 17.42
N GLY A 321 -35.96 -14.93 16.49
CA GLY A 321 -35.64 -13.55 16.79
C GLY A 321 -35.16 -12.79 15.55
N VAL A 322 -35.08 -11.48 15.70
CA VAL A 322 -34.58 -10.56 14.67
C VAL A 322 -33.44 -9.76 15.28
N VAL A 323 -32.29 -9.74 14.62
CA VAL A 323 -31.15 -8.88 14.96
C VAL A 323 -30.99 -7.85 13.85
N ALA A 324 -31.08 -6.57 14.17
CA ALA A 324 -31.08 -5.50 13.18
C ALA A 324 -30.09 -4.39 13.52
N THR A 325 -29.56 -3.74 12.48
CA THR A 325 -28.73 -2.56 12.60
C THR A 325 -29.24 -1.48 11.67
N LYS A 326 -29.35 -0.27 12.22
CA LYS A 326 -29.76 0.92 11.46
C LYS A 326 -29.15 2.14 12.10
N ALA A 327 -28.37 2.89 11.31
CA ALA A 327 -27.94 4.21 11.73
C ALA A 327 -29.17 5.08 11.97
N THR A 328 -29.37 5.51 13.20
CA THR A 328 -30.45 6.43 13.59
C THR A 328 -30.09 7.86 13.20
N ARG A 329 -28.79 8.13 13.11
CA ARG A 329 -28.27 9.42 12.67
C ARG A 329 -26.94 9.23 11.96
N ILE A 330 -26.72 10.02 10.93
CA ILE A 330 -25.42 10.15 10.27
C ILE A 330 -25.15 11.65 10.20
N PHE A 331 -23.98 12.11 10.64
CA PHE A 331 -23.64 13.52 10.59
C PHE A 331 -22.14 13.74 10.42
N LEU A 332 -21.79 14.88 9.86
CA LEU A 332 -20.42 15.40 9.87
C LEU A 332 -20.19 16.14 11.20
N ALA A 333 -19.17 15.72 11.96
CA ALA A 333 -18.78 16.38 13.19
C ALA A 333 -18.36 17.83 12.90
N SER A 334 -19.04 18.79 13.52
CA SER A 334 -18.82 20.23 13.36
C SER A 334 -18.03 20.84 14.50
N ALA A 335 -17.84 20.09 15.58
CA ALA A 335 -17.07 20.43 16.76
C ALA A 335 -16.46 19.14 17.34
N GLU A 336 -15.43 19.28 18.16
CA GLU A 336 -14.95 18.18 19.02
C GLU A 336 -15.92 17.96 20.18
N TYR A 337 -16.01 16.73 20.66
CA TYR A 337 -16.86 16.43 21.81
C TYR A 337 -16.29 17.07 23.08
N ASN A 338 -17.14 17.76 23.83
CA ASN A 338 -16.74 18.57 24.98
C ASN A 338 -17.10 17.95 26.34
N GLY A 339 -17.50 16.67 26.38
CA GLY A 339 -17.94 16.01 27.60
C GLY A 339 -19.36 16.39 28.05
N GLY A 340 -20.18 17.00 27.19
CA GLY A 340 -21.57 17.36 27.48
C GLY A 340 -22.58 16.24 27.21
N SER A 341 -23.85 16.45 27.57
CA SER A 341 -24.96 15.53 27.28
C SER A 341 -25.45 15.59 25.82
N ASN A 342 -24.80 16.39 24.98
CA ASN A 342 -25.10 16.55 23.57
C ASN A 342 -23.82 16.62 22.74
N PHE A 343 -23.83 15.96 21.59
CA PHE A 343 -22.76 16.06 20.60
C PHE A 343 -23.38 16.24 19.21
N ASN A 344 -23.24 17.41 18.59
CA ASN A 344 -23.78 17.66 17.24
C ASN A 344 -25.28 17.32 17.10
N GLY A 345 -26.06 17.56 18.16
CA GLY A 345 -27.49 17.24 18.23
C GLY A 345 -27.80 15.79 18.63
N LEU A 346 -26.80 14.91 18.70
CA LEU A 346 -26.90 13.56 19.27
C LEU A 346 -27.01 13.65 20.79
N ILE A 347 -27.96 12.94 21.38
CA ILE A 347 -28.12 12.88 22.84
C ILE A 347 -27.16 11.83 23.36
N ILE A 348 -26.28 12.23 24.29
CA ILE A 348 -25.31 11.33 24.90
C ILE A 348 -25.94 10.66 26.13
N PRO A 349 -25.83 9.32 26.29
CA PRO A 349 -26.25 8.65 27.51
C PRO A 349 -25.61 9.28 28.75
N THR A 350 -26.40 9.57 29.78
CA THR A 350 -25.91 10.20 31.02
C THR A 350 -26.32 9.45 32.27
N THR A 351 -25.46 9.49 33.29
CA THR A 351 -25.77 9.12 34.67
C THR A 351 -25.56 10.36 35.55
N ASP A 352 -26.58 10.74 36.32
CA ASP A 352 -26.58 11.96 37.15
C ASP A 352 -26.22 13.26 36.39
N GLY A 353 -26.60 13.32 35.11
CA GLY A 353 -26.36 14.47 34.25
C GLY A 353 -24.94 14.55 33.67
N GLN A 354 -24.06 13.58 33.95
CA GLN A 354 -22.74 13.44 33.35
C GLN A 354 -22.74 12.32 32.29
N PRO A 355 -21.91 12.42 31.22
CA PRO A 355 -21.82 11.36 30.22
C PRO A 355 -21.46 10.01 30.85
N ASN A 356 -22.24 8.99 30.51
CA ASN A 356 -21.95 7.63 30.92
C ASN A 356 -21.20 6.90 29.80
N TYR A 357 -19.88 6.97 29.83
CA TYR A 357 -19.02 6.34 28.82
C TYR A 357 -19.15 4.82 28.77
N SER A 358 -19.62 4.14 29.83
CA SER A 358 -19.86 2.69 29.78
C SER A 358 -21.08 2.32 28.93
N GLN A 359 -21.87 3.31 28.52
CA GLN A 359 -23.01 3.17 27.62
C GLN A 359 -22.71 3.70 26.21
N ILE A 360 -21.45 4.04 25.93
CA ILE A 360 -21.03 4.60 24.65
C ILE A 360 -19.95 3.69 24.06
N GLU A 361 -20.26 3.04 22.95
CA GLU A 361 -19.31 2.25 22.18
C GLU A 361 -18.89 3.04 20.94
N VAL A 362 -17.58 3.12 20.69
CA VAL A 362 -17.05 3.87 19.54
C VAL A 362 -16.09 2.98 18.77
N SER A 363 -16.34 2.86 17.47
CA SER A 363 -15.57 2.04 16.54
C SER A 363 -15.18 2.83 15.29
N GLY A 364 -14.30 2.25 14.47
CA GLY A 364 -13.81 2.86 13.22
C GLY A 364 -12.50 3.62 13.40
N ALA A 365 -12.43 4.85 12.90
CA ALA A 365 -11.22 5.67 12.89
C ALA A 365 -10.73 6.09 14.29
N VAL A 366 -11.59 5.97 15.30
CA VAL A 366 -11.29 6.23 16.71
C VAL A 366 -11.99 5.21 17.61
N SER A 367 -11.49 5.06 18.84
CA SER A 367 -12.03 4.12 19.83
C SER A 367 -12.78 4.81 20.98
N THR A 368 -12.80 6.14 21.02
CA THR A 368 -13.52 6.91 22.05
C THR A 368 -14.22 8.12 21.44
N ILE A 369 -15.33 8.55 22.05
CA ILE A 369 -16.08 9.73 21.61
C ILE A 369 -15.24 11.03 21.73
N ASN A 370 -14.29 11.07 22.67
CA ASN A 370 -13.42 12.23 22.89
C ASN A 370 -12.38 12.42 21.77
N ASP A 371 -12.09 11.38 21.00
CA ASP A 371 -11.11 11.42 19.90
C ASP A 371 -11.75 11.84 18.56
N ILE A 372 -13.08 12.04 18.53
CA ILE A 372 -13.81 12.51 17.36
C ILE A 372 -13.42 13.97 17.08
N LYS A 373 -12.94 14.20 15.86
CA LYS A 373 -12.47 15.49 15.37
C LYS A 373 -13.49 16.12 14.44
N ILE A 374 -13.33 17.43 14.24
CA ILE A 374 -14.08 18.16 13.22
C ILE A 374 -13.86 17.50 11.85
N ASN A 375 -14.95 17.38 11.09
CA ASN A 375 -15.07 16.71 9.79
C ASN A 375 -14.98 15.16 9.82
N ASP A 376 -14.95 14.52 11.00
CA ASP A 376 -15.24 13.09 11.07
C ASP A 376 -16.71 12.82 10.72
N VAL A 377 -16.97 11.76 9.97
CA VAL A 377 -18.34 11.31 9.68
C VAL A 377 -18.75 10.31 10.75
N VAL A 378 -19.83 10.58 11.48
CA VAL A 378 -20.29 9.76 12.59
C VAL A 378 -21.62 9.11 12.23
N TYR A 379 -21.64 7.78 12.22
CA TYR A 379 -22.85 6.97 12.17
C TYR A 379 -23.21 6.62 13.61
N ALA A 380 -24.32 7.13 14.10
CA ALA A 380 -24.84 6.82 15.43
C ALA A 380 -25.96 5.78 15.33
N TYR A 381 -25.90 4.80 16.22
CA TYR A 381 -26.81 3.70 16.37
C TYR A 381 -27.43 3.82 17.76
N GLU A 382 -28.40 4.74 17.89
CA GLU A 382 -29.08 4.99 19.15
C GLU A 382 -30.05 3.85 19.46
N THR A 383 -30.15 3.47 20.73
CA THR A 383 -31.19 2.56 21.23
C THR A 383 -32.22 3.28 22.09
N ASP A 384 -33.46 2.82 22.04
CA ASP A 384 -34.53 3.25 22.93
C ASP A 384 -34.95 2.07 23.81
N GLU A 385 -34.77 2.17 25.13
CA GLU A 385 -35.39 1.24 26.08
C GLU A 385 -36.91 1.54 26.22
N PRO A 386 -37.71 0.62 26.80
CA PRO A 386 -39.07 0.93 27.21
C PRO A 386 -39.09 2.24 28.03
N ASN A 387 -39.93 3.19 27.61
CA ASN A 387 -39.98 4.60 28.06
C ASN A 387 -39.09 5.61 27.30
N PHE A 388 -38.59 5.28 26.11
CA PHE A 388 -37.88 6.22 25.20
C PHE A 388 -36.61 6.83 25.81
N ARG A 389 -35.97 6.12 26.73
CA ARG A 389 -34.67 6.54 27.29
C ARG A 389 -33.58 6.03 26.35
N LYS A 390 -32.69 6.94 25.93
CA LYS A 390 -31.42 6.59 25.27
C LYS A 390 -30.49 5.99 26.31
N THR A 391 -30.28 4.68 26.26
CA THR A 391 -29.50 3.94 27.28
C THR A 391 -28.22 3.31 26.74
N HIS A 392 -28.10 3.20 25.42
CA HIS A 392 -26.87 2.79 24.77
C HIS A 392 -26.69 3.54 23.46
N LEU A 393 -25.45 3.91 23.16
CA LEU A 393 -25.08 4.63 21.95
C LEU A 393 -23.83 3.97 21.36
N GLU A 394 -24.01 3.30 20.23
CA GLU A 394 -22.90 2.89 19.40
C GLU A 394 -22.62 3.95 18.33
N MET A 395 -21.36 4.25 18.08
CA MET A 395 -20.93 5.17 17.04
C MET A 395 -19.82 4.54 16.20
N GLN A 396 -20.02 4.53 14.88
CA GLN A 396 -18.95 4.26 13.93
C GLN A 396 -18.44 5.58 13.35
N VAL A 397 -17.14 5.83 13.52
CA VAL A 397 -16.49 7.05 13.08
C VAL A 397 -15.66 6.77 11.84
N VAL A 398 -15.90 7.52 10.77
CA VAL A 398 -15.17 7.44 9.51
C VAL A 398 -14.36 8.72 9.33
N ARG A 399 -13.05 8.55 9.13
CA ARG A 399 -12.09 9.62 8.87
C ARG A 399 -11.39 9.38 7.53
N ASN A 400 -12.20 9.27 6.48
CA ASN A 400 -11.70 9.09 5.13
C ASN A 400 -11.73 10.44 4.42
N HIS A 401 -10.63 10.79 3.75
CA HIS A 401 -10.58 11.96 2.89
C HIS A 401 -9.74 11.67 1.65
N VAL A 402 -9.99 12.44 0.60
CA VAL A 402 -9.20 12.44 -0.64
C VAL A 402 -8.87 13.87 -1.02
N GLU A 403 -7.64 14.09 -1.46
CA GLU A 403 -7.22 15.38 -2.00
C GLU A 403 -7.02 15.32 -3.51
N GLY A 404 -7.36 16.41 -4.21
CA GLY A 404 -7.09 16.50 -5.63
C GLY A 404 -7.69 17.72 -6.32
N ALA A 405 -7.33 17.88 -7.59
CA ALA A 405 -7.95 18.87 -8.46
C ALA A 405 -9.39 18.46 -8.80
N MET A 406 -10.32 19.39 -8.62
CA MET A 406 -11.72 19.23 -9.03
C MET A 406 -11.90 19.68 -10.49
N THR A 407 -12.31 18.77 -11.38
CA THR A 407 -12.31 19.02 -12.84
C THR A 407 -13.69 18.95 -13.49
N VAL A 408 -14.63 18.18 -12.95
CA VAL A 408 -16.02 18.09 -13.43
C VAL A 408 -16.93 17.95 -12.23
N THR A 409 -18.01 18.73 -12.19
CA THR A 409 -18.96 18.75 -11.07
C THR A 409 -20.39 18.64 -11.59
N GLY A 410 -21.19 17.74 -11.00
CA GLY A 410 -22.62 17.58 -11.27
C GLY A 410 -23.46 18.71 -10.65
N SER A 411 -24.48 18.38 -9.85
CA SER A 411 -25.21 19.36 -9.01
C SER A 411 -24.55 19.53 -7.64
N ASN A 412 -24.60 20.73 -7.05
CA ASN A 412 -24.15 20.98 -5.68
C ASN A 412 -25.21 20.54 -4.65
N THR A 413 -25.71 19.33 -4.79
CA THR A 413 -26.79 18.76 -3.98
C THR A 413 -26.43 17.35 -3.57
N LYS A 414 -27.15 16.76 -2.62
CA LYS A 414 -26.92 15.35 -2.20
C LYS A 414 -27.09 14.32 -3.33
N ASP A 415 -27.83 14.66 -4.38
CA ASP A 415 -28.00 13.80 -5.56
C ASP A 415 -26.90 14.02 -6.62
N GLY A 416 -25.89 14.84 -6.29
CA GLY A 416 -24.81 15.24 -7.18
C GLY A 416 -23.59 14.31 -7.14
N TYR A 417 -22.54 14.72 -7.84
CA TYR A 417 -21.23 14.06 -7.84
C TYR A 417 -20.11 15.05 -8.16
N SER A 418 -18.88 14.69 -7.81
CA SER A 418 -17.66 15.42 -8.14
C SER A 418 -16.56 14.49 -8.66
N ILE A 419 -15.68 15.01 -9.52
CA ILE A 419 -14.47 14.31 -9.97
C ILE A 419 -13.26 14.96 -9.31
N ILE A 420 -12.54 14.18 -8.50
CA ILE A 420 -11.36 14.62 -7.73
C ILE A 420 -10.19 13.72 -8.11
N GLY A 421 -9.09 14.32 -8.57
CA GLY A 421 -7.90 13.56 -8.98
C GLY A 421 -8.17 12.54 -10.11
N GLY A 422 -9.19 12.78 -10.94
CA GLY A 422 -9.60 11.90 -12.03
C GLY A 422 -10.55 10.76 -11.64
N ARG A 423 -10.93 10.62 -10.36
CA ARG A 423 -11.90 9.63 -9.89
C ARG A 423 -13.23 10.29 -9.55
N ARG A 424 -14.34 9.65 -9.94
CA ARG A 424 -15.71 10.08 -9.61
C ARG A 424 -16.07 9.67 -8.19
N TYR A 425 -16.71 10.58 -7.47
CA TYR A 425 -17.33 10.35 -6.17
C TYR A 425 -18.75 10.93 -6.17
N ASP A 426 -19.75 10.10 -5.87
CA ASP A 426 -21.13 10.56 -5.69
C ASP A 426 -21.27 11.25 -4.32
N HIS A 427 -22.26 12.13 -4.16
CA HIS A 427 -22.51 12.82 -2.90
C HIS A 427 -23.30 11.94 -1.93
N SER A 428 -23.01 12.08 -0.63
CA SER A 428 -23.70 11.37 0.44
C SER A 428 -25.07 12.01 0.69
N ASP A 429 -26.00 11.25 1.29
CA ASP A 429 -27.30 11.79 1.72
C ASP A 429 -27.17 12.92 2.74
N ILE A 430 -26.06 12.93 3.49
CA ILE A 430 -25.71 13.98 4.44
C ILE A 430 -24.79 15.05 3.84
N TYR A 431 -24.64 15.08 2.52
CA TYR A 431 -23.82 16.06 1.84
C TYR A 431 -24.23 17.48 2.22
N THR A 432 -23.26 18.25 2.70
CA THR A 432 -23.42 19.65 3.02
C THR A 432 -22.94 20.48 1.83
N PRO A 433 -23.83 21.20 1.12
CA PRO A 433 -23.42 22.01 -0.02
C PRO A 433 -22.31 22.99 0.36
N SER A 434 -21.16 22.83 -0.26
CA SER A 434 -20.00 23.69 -0.05
C SER A 434 -19.91 24.78 -1.12
N THR A 435 -19.28 25.90 -0.76
CA THR A 435 -18.91 26.97 -1.68
C THR A 435 -17.41 27.21 -1.61
N PRO A 436 -16.71 27.37 -2.75
CA PRO A 436 -17.17 27.22 -4.14
C PRO A 436 -17.27 25.76 -4.65
N PHE A 437 -18.38 25.41 -5.32
CA PHE A 437 -18.57 24.14 -6.07
C PHE A 437 -18.39 24.38 -7.57
N ALA A 438 -17.15 24.39 -8.04
CA ALA A 438 -16.87 24.54 -9.47
C ALA A 438 -15.51 23.91 -9.82
N PRO A 439 -15.27 23.57 -11.09
CA PRO A 439 -13.92 23.32 -11.56
C PRO A 439 -13.01 24.51 -11.25
N GLY A 440 -11.75 24.24 -10.95
CA GLY A 440 -10.79 25.30 -10.63
C GLY A 440 -10.44 25.44 -9.14
N TYR A 441 -10.59 24.37 -8.34
CA TYR A 441 -10.09 24.30 -6.96
C TYR A 441 -9.34 22.99 -6.70
N TYR A 442 -8.30 23.07 -5.86
CA TYR A 442 -7.69 21.90 -5.25
C TYR A 442 -8.39 21.71 -3.91
N VAL A 443 -9.04 20.56 -3.74
CA VAL A 443 -9.94 20.31 -2.62
C VAL A 443 -9.49 19.11 -1.81
N GLU A 444 -9.85 19.12 -0.53
CA GLU A 444 -9.86 17.97 0.36
C GLU A 444 -11.33 17.56 0.54
N ALA A 445 -11.73 16.40 0.05
CA ALA A 445 -13.09 15.88 0.20
C ALA A 445 -13.15 14.80 1.29
N TYR A 446 -14.09 14.99 2.22
CA TYR A 446 -14.38 14.08 3.32
C TYR A 446 -15.43 13.07 2.87
N LEU A 447 -15.17 11.80 3.13
CA LEU A 447 -15.92 10.67 2.61
C LEU A 447 -16.60 9.90 3.74
N ASP A 448 -17.80 9.41 3.46
CA ASP A 448 -18.52 8.50 4.35
C ASP A 448 -18.08 7.02 4.18
N ALA A 449 -18.75 6.10 4.86
CA ALA A 449 -18.40 4.67 4.81
C ALA A 449 -18.58 4.05 3.42
N LEU A 450 -19.38 4.66 2.54
CA LEU A 450 -19.64 4.22 1.17
C LEU A 450 -18.73 4.91 0.14
N ASN A 451 -17.73 5.67 0.60
CA ASN A 451 -16.88 6.54 -0.22
C ASN A 451 -17.65 7.65 -0.95
N GLN A 452 -18.78 8.11 -0.40
CA GLN A 452 -19.53 9.24 -0.92
C GLN A 452 -19.09 10.54 -0.26
N VAL A 453 -19.05 11.63 -1.02
CA VAL A 453 -18.60 12.94 -0.52
C VAL A 453 -19.65 13.53 0.42
N VAL A 454 -19.24 13.85 1.65
CA VAL A 454 -20.06 14.55 2.64
C VAL A 454 -19.82 16.06 2.60
N LYS A 455 -18.57 16.46 2.37
CA LYS A 455 -18.13 17.84 2.29
C LYS A 455 -16.79 17.88 1.59
N TYR A 456 -16.44 19.02 1.00
CA TYR A 456 -15.05 19.33 0.70
C TYR A 456 -14.65 20.67 1.30
N ASN A 457 -13.36 20.78 1.60
CA ASN A 457 -12.69 22.03 1.91
C ASN A 457 -11.86 22.46 0.70
N VAL A 458 -11.91 23.75 0.38
CA VAL A 458 -10.95 24.32 -0.57
C VAL A 458 -9.62 24.44 0.15
N VAL A 459 -8.61 23.73 -0.35
CA VAL A 459 -7.23 23.84 0.13
C VAL A 459 -6.58 25.06 -0.52
N ARG A 460 -6.78 25.22 -1.84
CA ARG A 460 -6.35 26.39 -2.61
C ARG A 460 -7.15 26.53 -3.90
N ASP A 461 -7.29 27.77 -4.37
CA ASP A 461 -7.81 28.04 -5.71
C ASP A 461 -6.87 27.45 -6.77
N LEU A 462 -7.45 26.82 -7.79
CA LEU A 462 -6.83 26.71 -9.10
C LEU A 462 -7.40 27.86 -9.94
N GLN A 463 -7.20 29.12 -9.52
CA GLN A 463 -7.35 30.24 -10.46
C GLN A 463 -6.57 29.82 -11.71
N GLN A 464 -7.18 29.83 -12.91
CA GLN A 464 -6.33 29.84 -14.08
C GLN A 464 -5.48 31.10 -13.90
N PRO A 465 -4.17 30.96 -13.65
CA PRO A 465 -3.36 32.10 -13.30
C PRO A 465 -3.52 33.10 -14.42
N ASP A 466 -3.49 34.39 -14.08
CA ASP A 466 -3.26 35.44 -15.05
C ASP A 466 -2.21 34.92 -16.05
N SER A 467 -2.67 34.60 -17.26
CA SER A 467 -1.83 33.89 -18.20
C SER A 467 -1.07 34.96 -18.96
N TYR A 468 0.24 34.79 -19.05
CA TYR A 468 1.03 35.59 -19.97
C TYR A 468 0.93 34.97 -21.35
N GLY A 469 0.65 35.81 -22.33
CA GLY A 469 0.57 35.44 -23.73
C GLY A 469 1.47 36.36 -24.54
N PHE A 470 2.33 35.78 -25.36
CA PHE A 470 3.08 36.54 -26.36
C PHE A 470 2.31 36.49 -27.69
N ILE A 471 1.90 37.67 -28.19
CA ILE A 471 1.08 37.75 -29.41
C ILE A 471 1.92 37.42 -30.63
N LEU A 472 1.58 36.31 -31.30
CA LEU A 472 2.21 35.86 -32.53
C LEU A 472 1.60 36.57 -33.75
N SER A 473 0.27 36.63 -33.81
CA SER A 473 -0.46 37.30 -34.89
C SER A 473 -1.85 37.75 -34.44
N LEU A 474 -2.38 38.73 -35.16
CA LEU A 474 -3.75 39.23 -35.02
C LEU A 474 -4.37 39.28 -36.42
N SER A 475 -5.58 38.76 -36.57
CA SER A 475 -6.37 38.87 -37.80
C SER A 475 -7.77 39.35 -37.48
N GLN A 476 -8.33 40.19 -38.36
CA GLN A 476 -9.71 40.60 -38.25
C GLN A 476 -10.59 39.38 -38.50
N SER A 477 -11.50 39.09 -37.56
CA SER A 477 -12.47 38.01 -37.71
C SER A 477 -13.61 38.46 -38.64
N ASP A 478 -14.39 37.50 -39.16
CA ASP A 478 -15.55 37.79 -40.01
C ASP A 478 -16.61 38.65 -39.29
N SER A 479 -16.59 38.66 -37.95
CA SER A 479 -17.38 39.55 -37.10
C SER A 479 -16.65 40.87 -36.82
N GLN A 480 -17.29 42.00 -37.13
CA GLN A 480 -16.73 43.37 -37.01
C GLN A 480 -16.28 43.77 -35.58
N ASP A 481 -16.69 43.00 -34.56
CA ASP A 481 -16.53 43.34 -33.14
C ASP A 481 -15.48 42.49 -32.40
N ILE A 482 -14.88 41.48 -33.04
CA ILE A 482 -13.85 40.62 -32.45
C ILE A 482 -12.66 40.40 -33.39
N PHE A 483 -11.50 40.12 -32.83
CA PHE A 483 -10.27 39.76 -33.53
C PHE A 483 -9.84 38.36 -33.13
N ASP A 484 -9.35 37.58 -34.08
CA ASP A 484 -8.64 36.35 -33.81
C ASP A 484 -7.21 36.70 -33.40
N ILE A 485 -6.80 36.19 -32.23
CA ILE A 485 -5.50 36.44 -31.63
C ILE A 485 -4.79 35.11 -31.41
N ASN A 486 -3.66 34.93 -32.09
CA ASN A 486 -2.79 33.78 -31.89
C ASN A 486 -1.72 34.18 -30.89
N ILE A 487 -1.64 33.45 -29.78
CA ILE A 487 -0.64 33.69 -28.75
C ILE A 487 0.16 32.43 -28.48
N LEU A 488 1.42 32.63 -28.13
CA LEU A 488 2.21 31.64 -27.43
C LEU A 488 1.86 31.74 -25.95
N ASP A 489 1.22 30.70 -25.41
CA ASP A 489 0.76 30.69 -24.02
C ASP A 489 1.89 30.40 -23.02
N ASN A 490 1.58 30.44 -21.72
CA ASN A 490 2.52 30.17 -20.64
C ASN A 490 3.14 28.75 -20.69
N THR A 491 2.56 27.81 -21.43
CA THR A 491 3.09 26.46 -21.66
C THR A 491 4.03 26.39 -22.86
N GLY A 492 4.08 27.44 -23.68
CA GLY A 492 4.84 27.47 -24.94
C GLY A 492 4.09 26.86 -26.12
N GLN A 493 2.77 26.69 -26.00
CA GLN A 493 1.91 26.20 -27.09
C GLN A 493 1.30 27.39 -27.83
N SER A 494 1.28 27.30 -29.15
CA SER A 494 0.57 28.28 -29.99
C SER A 494 -0.94 27.99 -29.91
N LYS A 495 -1.72 28.96 -29.42
CA LYS A 495 -3.17 28.84 -29.28
C LYS A 495 -3.88 30.05 -29.87
N SER A 496 -5.01 29.79 -30.51
CA SER A 496 -5.90 30.78 -31.09
C SER A 496 -7.03 31.08 -30.12
N TYR A 497 -7.26 32.37 -29.86
CA TYR A 497 -8.36 32.88 -29.06
C TYR A 497 -9.05 34.02 -29.81
N THR A 498 -10.15 34.52 -29.24
CA THR A 498 -10.81 35.75 -29.71
C THR A 498 -10.61 36.87 -28.69
N ILE A 499 -10.60 38.12 -29.15
CA ILE A 499 -10.55 39.32 -28.29
C ILE A 499 -11.43 40.42 -28.86
N SER A 500 -12.11 41.19 -27.99
CA SER A 500 -12.99 42.27 -28.47
C SER A 500 -12.18 43.38 -29.17
N ARG A 501 -12.78 43.97 -30.22
CA ARG A 501 -12.21 45.12 -30.94
C ARG A 501 -11.93 46.29 -30.00
N THR A 502 -12.84 46.57 -29.06
CA THR A 502 -12.68 47.63 -28.06
C THR A 502 -11.45 47.41 -27.20
N THR A 503 -11.27 46.20 -26.66
CA THR A 503 -10.09 45.86 -25.84
C THR A 503 -8.80 45.94 -26.66
N MET A 504 -8.81 45.42 -27.90
CA MET A 504 -7.66 45.43 -28.79
C MET A 504 -7.19 46.86 -29.11
N VAL A 505 -8.13 47.73 -29.50
CA VAL A 505 -7.85 49.13 -29.86
C VAL A 505 -7.42 49.94 -28.63
N ASN A 506 -8.12 49.82 -27.51
CA ASN A 506 -7.80 50.58 -26.29
C ASN A 506 -6.41 50.26 -25.74
N LEU A 507 -5.97 49.01 -25.84
CA LEU A 507 -4.65 48.59 -25.40
C LEU A 507 -3.57 48.74 -26.49
N GLY A 508 -3.96 49.03 -27.73
CA GLY A 508 -3.06 49.10 -28.88
C GLY A 508 -2.27 47.80 -29.07
N LEU A 509 -2.96 46.66 -29.08
CA LEU A 509 -2.32 45.34 -29.20
C LEU A 509 -1.85 45.09 -30.63
N THR A 510 -0.63 44.59 -30.76
CA THR A 510 0.02 44.22 -32.02
C THR A 510 0.85 42.94 -31.82
N ALA A 511 1.20 42.26 -32.91
CA ALA A 511 2.14 41.14 -32.85
C ALA A 511 3.45 41.57 -32.17
N GLY A 512 3.97 40.73 -31.29
CA GLY A 512 5.14 41.01 -30.46
C GLY A 512 4.82 41.66 -29.10
N ASN A 513 3.57 42.04 -28.82
CA ASN A 513 3.20 42.49 -27.49
C ASN A 513 3.02 41.29 -26.54
N VAL A 514 3.33 41.51 -25.25
CA VAL A 514 2.99 40.58 -24.18
C VAL A 514 1.73 41.08 -23.50
N ILE A 515 0.76 40.18 -23.32
CA ILE A 515 -0.46 40.47 -22.58
C ILE A 515 -0.53 39.57 -21.35
N LYS A 516 -1.06 40.13 -20.27
CA LYS A 516 -1.55 39.40 -19.11
C LYS A 516 -3.06 39.29 -19.25
N TYR A 517 -3.60 38.09 -19.31
CA TYR A 517 -5.00 37.89 -19.69
C TYR A 517 -5.70 36.78 -18.89
N ASN A 518 -7.02 36.86 -18.85
CA ASN A 518 -7.89 35.76 -18.42
C ASN A 518 -8.69 35.20 -19.61
N LEU A 519 -9.12 33.95 -19.48
CA LEU A 519 -9.92 33.27 -20.48
C LEU A 519 -11.31 32.96 -19.96
N ARG A 520 -12.31 33.16 -20.83
CA ARG A 520 -13.67 32.68 -20.66
C ARG A 520 -14.18 32.21 -22.01
N ASP A 521 -14.44 30.92 -22.17
CA ASP A 521 -15.01 30.34 -23.40
C ASP A 521 -14.27 30.74 -24.70
N ASN A 522 -12.92 30.61 -24.72
CA ASN A 522 -12.03 31.05 -25.81
C ASN A 522 -12.00 32.55 -26.13
N LEU A 523 -12.69 33.38 -25.33
CA LEU A 523 -12.59 34.83 -25.38
C LEU A 523 -11.61 35.33 -24.32
N ILE A 524 -10.70 36.20 -24.74
CA ILE A 524 -9.88 37.00 -23.83
C ILE A 524 -10.75 38.12 -23.26
N GLY A 525 -11.10 38.00 -21.98
CA GLY A 525 -11.99 38.93 -21.29
C GLY A 525 -11.27 40.21 -20.86
N ASN A 526 -10.49 40.10 -19.78
CA ASN A 526 -9.62 41.13 -19.26
C ASN A 526 -8.20 40.88 -19.79
N ALA A 527 -7.67 41.84 -20.56
CA ALA A 527 -6.29 41.86 -20.98
C ALA A 527 -5.60 43.13 -20.48
N THR A 528 -4.34 43.00 -20.08
CA THR A 528 -3.45 44.11 -19.80
C THR A 528 -2.22 43.97 -20.68
N LYS A 529 -1.88 45.01 -21.44
CA LYS A 529 -0.64 45.05 -22.20
C LYS A 529 0.53 45.26 -21.23
N MET A 530 1.47 44.32 -21.23
CA MET A 530 2.63 44.37 -20.35
C MET A 530 3.74 45.22 -20.97
N THR A 531 4.44 45.97 -20.13
CA THR A 531 5.63 46.74 -20.53
C THR A 531 6.87 45.99 -20.06
N LEU A 532 7.76 45.65 -20.99
CA LEU A 532 9.00 44.94 -20.72
C LEU A 532 10.18 45.92 -20.60
N GLN A 533 11.08 45.65 -19.66
CA GLN A 533 12.33 46.39 -19.47
C GLN A 533 13.44 45.73 -20.29
N SER A 534 14.28 46.51 -20.97
CA SER A 534 15.48 45.96 -21.63
C SER A 534 16.49 45.49 -20.59
N TYR A 535 17.10 44.33 -20.84
CA TYR A 535 18.14 43.74 -20.03
C TYR A 535 19.31 43.31 -20.92
N ASP A 536 20.49 43.75 -20.55
CA ASP A 536 21.77 43.33 -21.13
C ASP A 536 22.71 43.08 -19.95
N GLY A 537 23.07 41.83 -19.70
CA GLY A 537 23.81 41.48 -18.49
C GLY A 537 24.03 39.99 -18.29
N SER A 538 24.55 39.63 -17.13
CA SER A 538 24.95 38.26 -16.83
C SER A 538 23.88 37.49 -16.08
N TYR A 539 23.75 36.19 -16.36
CA TYR A 539 22.91 35.24 -15.65
C TYR A 539 23.79 34.22 -14.91
N ASN A 540 23.57 34.10 -13.60
CA ASN A 540 24.20 33.08 -12.77
C ASN A 540 23.26 31.89 -12.65
N ASP A 541 23.60 30.75 -13.24
CA ASP A 541 22.73 29.56 -13.27
C ASP A 541 22.60 28.87 -11.90
N THR A 542 23.59 29.04 -11.02
CA THR A 542 23.58 28.48 -9.67
C THR A 542 22.62 29.24 -8.75
N THR A 543 22.75 30.57 -8.68
CA THR A 543 21.87 31.41 -7.85
C THR A 543 20.57 31.79 -8.57
N ARG A 544 20.52 31.50 -9.87
CA ARG A 544 19.49 31.91 -10.83
C ARG A 544 19.32 33.42 -10.92
N GLN A 545 20.32 34.22 -10.58
CA GLN A 545 20.19 35.69 -10.54
C GLN A 545 20.68 36.39 -11.81
N LEU A 546 20.04 37.51 -12.13
CA LEU A 546 20.46 38.47 -13.14
C LEU A 546 21.23 39.62 -12.48
N THR A 547 22.53 39.74 -12.77
CA THR A 547 23.50 40.55 -12.02
C THR A 547 23.19 42.05 -11.98
N ALA A 548 22.58 42.63 -13.02
CA ALA A 548 22.24 44.05 -13.06
C ALA A 548 20.84 44.39 -12.49
N THR A 549 20.08 43.39 -12.02
CA THR A 549 18.67 43.59 -11.64
C THR A 549 18.28 43.09 -10.27
N ASN A 550 19.15 42.31 -9.61
CA ASN A 550 18.87 41.55 -8.38
C ASN A 550 17.63 40.66 -8.45
N ALA A 551 17.12 40.39 -9.66
CA ALA A 551 15.97 39.52 -9.88
C ALA A 551 16.45 38.09 -10.18
N SER A 552 15.80 37.10 -9.57
CA SER A 552 16.02 35.70 -9.88
C SER A 552 15.14 35.18 -11.03
N LEU A 553 15.60 34.13 -11.70
CA LEU A 553 14.81 33.27 -12.55
C LEU A 553 14.38 32.07 -11.71
N ASN A 554 13.09 31.77 -11.68
CA ASN A 554 12.57 30.62 -10.95
C ASN A 554 11.87 29.66 -11.91
N SER A 555 11.36 28.54 -11.39
CA SER A 555 10.68 27.52 -12.21
C SER A 555 9.42 28.04 -12.91
N ASN A 556 8.88 29.17 -12.45
CA ASN A 556 7.69 29.80 -13.00
C ASN A 556 8.03 30.93 -13.99
N THR A 557 9.31 31.28 -14.16
CA THR A 557 9.72 32.28 -15.13
C THR A 557 9.46 31.76 -16.55
N ILE A 558 8.66 32.50 -17.31
CA ILE A 558 8.36 32.17 -18.71
C ILE A 558 9.46 32.77 -19.59
N ILE A 559 10.21 31.93 -20.29
CA ILE A 559 11.27 32.40 -21.19
C ILE A 559 10.90 32.01 -22.62
N PHE A 560 10.67 33.02 -23.46
CA PHE A 560 10.47 32.84 -24.89
C PHE A 560 11.72 33.24 -25.65
N TYR A 561 12.05 32.45 -26.67
CA TYR A 561 13.17 32.68 -27.55
C TYR A 561 12.71 32.57 -29.01
N LYS A 562 13.25 33.44 -29.88
CA LYS A 562 12.98 33.44 -31.31
C LYS A 562 14.09 32.70 -32.07
N ASN A 563 13.73 31.62 -32.76
CA ASN A 563 14.61 30.88 -33.66
C ASN A 563 14.01 30.86 -35.09
N ASN A 564 14.76 31.30 -36.12
CA ASN A 564 14.33 31.27 -37.53
C ASN A 564 12.86 31.71 -37.73
N ASP A 565 12.54 32.92 -37.25
CA ASP A 565 11.20 33.51 -37.29
C ASP A 565 10.08 32.87 -36.46
N SER A 566 10.39 31.82 -35.70
CA SER A 566 9.44 31.13 -34.82
C SER A 566 9.79 31.29 -33.35
N TRP A 567 8.79 31.63 -32.53
CA TRP A 567 8.94 31.75 -31.08
C TRP A 567 8.70 30.41 -30.39
N SER A 568 9.54 30.08 -29.40
CA SER A 568 9.45 28.85 -28.61
C SER A 568 9.75 29.12 -27.14
N LYS A 569 9.21 28.30 -26.25
CA LYS A 569 9.50 28.37 -24.81
C LYS A 569 10.76 27.58 -24.48
N ILE A 570 11.64 28.16 -23.68
CA ILE A 570 12.83 27.51 -23.11
C ILE A 570 12.79 27.62 -21.58
N THR A 571 13.74 26.94 -20.94
CA THR A 571 13.91 26.91 -19.48
C THR A 571 15.22 27.60 -19.10
N HIS A 572 15.34 28.07 -17.85
CA HIS A 572 16.45 28.93 -17.43
C HIS A 572 17.82 28.24 -17.52
N ASP A 573 17.86 26.91 -17.41
CA ASP A 573 19.06 26.07 -17.58
C ASP A 573 19.64 26.14 -19.00
N LYS A 574 18.86 26.59 -19.98
CA LYS A 574 19.33 26.84 -21.35
C LYS A 574 19.94 28.22 -21.54
N LEU A 575 20.05 29.06 -20.51
CA LEU A 575 20.58 30.42 -20.65
C LEU A 575 22.09 30.46 -20.49
N ALA A 576 22.77 31.11 -21.43
CA ALA A 576 24.20 31.39 -21.35
C ALA A 576 24.51 32.38 -20.21
N MET A 577 25.79 32.49 -19.85
CA MET A 577 26.21 33.44 -18.80
C MET A 577 25.95 34.89 -19.19
N PHE A 578 25.97 35.25 -20.48
CA PHE A 578 25.62 36.58 -20.97
C PHE A 578 24.37 36.49 -21.82
N ILE A 579 23.37 37.29 -21.48
CA ILE A 579 22.09 37.30 -22.18
C ILE A 579 21.67 38.74 -22.50
N LYS A 580 21.02 38.91 -23.65
CA LYS A 580 20.22 40.09 -23.96
C LYS A 580 18.76 39.69 -24.01
N ALA A 581 17.92 40.42 -23.29
CA ALA A 581 16.52 40.08 -23.19
C ALA A 581 15.65 41.32 -22.90
N ARG A 582 14.34 41.15 -23.06
CA ARG A 582 13.33 42.04 -22.50
C ARG A 582 12.60 41.31 -21.39
N ILE A 583 12.63 41.88 -20.19
CA ILE A 583 12.15 41.22 -18.97
C ILE A 583 10.96 41.94 -18.34
N LEU A 584 10.06 41.16 -17.75
CA LEU A 584 9.02 41.60 -16.84
C LEU A 584 9.38 41.08 -15.45
N LYS A 585 9.61 41.98 -14.50
CA LYS A 585 9.83 41.58 -13.10
C LYS A 585 8.51 41.43 -12.36
N SER A 586 8.52 40.62 -11.31
CA SER A 586 7.45 40.53 -10.33
C SER A 586 7.19 41.90 -9.68
N THR A 587 6.00 42.05 -9.08
CA THR A 587 5.60 43.29 -8.39
C THR A 587 6.61 43.76 -7.34
N ASN A 588 7.29 42.84 -6.66
CA ASN A 588 8.33 43.15 -5.66
C ASN A 588 9.75 43.19 -6.25
N GLY A 589 9.92 43.00 -7.56
CA GLY A 589 11.20 43.05 -8.27
C GLY A 589 12.14 41.88 -7.99
N SER A 590 11.75 40.93 -7.15
CA SER A 590 12.62 39.85 -6.65
C SER A 590 12.87 38.74 -7.65
N TYR A 591 12.00 38.56 -8.66
CA TYR A 591 12.19 37.59 -9.72
C TYR A 591 11.62 38.09 -11.05
N VAL A 592 11.97 37.42 -12.14
CA VAL A 592 11.45 37.69 -13.48
C VAL A 592 10.25 36.79 -13.74
N GLU A 593 9.12 37.38 -14.09
CA GLU A 593 7.89 36.66 -14.46
C GLU A 593 7.96 36.18 -15.90
N LEU A 594 8.42 37.06 -16.80
CA LEU A 594 8.54 36.76 -18.23
C LEU A 594 9.82 37.37 -18.82
N MET A 595 10.46 36.62 -19.70
CA MET A 595 11.66 37.01 -20.42
C MET A 595 11.47 36.71 -21.91
N LEU A 596 11.65 37.72 -22.76
CA LEU A 596 11.85 37.54 -24.19
C LEU A 596 13.36 37.58 -24.43
N LEU A 597 13.95 36.42 -24.67
CA LEU A 597 15.38 36.26 -24.90
C LEU A 597 15.71 36.61 -26.35
N ASP A 598 16.58 37.61 -26.51
CA ASP A 598 17.06 38.07 -27.81
C ASP A 598 18.44 37.40 -28.14
N GLU A 599 19.33 37.21 -27.16
CA GLU A 599 20.63 36.52 -27.31
C GLU A 599 21.01 35.70 -26.05
N GLY A 600 21.76 34.58 -26.22
CA GLY A 600 22.42 33.86 -25.12
C GLY A 600 21.82 32.50 -24.72
N ILE A 601 21.81 31.52 -25.64
CA ILE A 601 21.35 30.13 -25.38
C ILE A 601 22.52 29.14 -25.30
N ARG A 602 22.48 28.23 -24.32
CA ARG A 602 23.32 27.03 -24.20
C ARG A 602 22.68 25.87 -24.96
N VAL A 603 23.46 25.18 -25.79
CA VAL A 603 22.95 24.15 -26.71
C VAL A 603 22.94 22.74 -26.09
N SER A 604 23.80 22.44 -25.10
CA SER A 604 23.76 21.24 -24.23
C SER A 604 24.79 21.32 -23.08
N TYR A 605 24.63 20.49 -22.04
CA TYR A 605 25.64 20.26 -21.00
C TYR A 605 26.21 18.83 -21.08
N PRO A 606 27.41 18.64 -21.62
CA PRO A 606 28.08 17.34 -21.61
C PRO A 606 28.57 17.00 -20.19
N THR A 607 28.41 15.76 -19.74
CA THR A 607 29.02 15.24 -18.49
C THR A 607 30.51 14.90 -18.67
N THR A 608 30.95 14.77 -19.92
CA THR A 608 32.33 14.53 -20.30
C THR A 608 32.63 15.31 -21.58
N LEU A 609 33.73 16.05 -21.59
CA LEU A 609 34.28 16.72 -22.75
C LEU A 609 35.67 16.18 -23.06
N TYR A 610 36.03 16.14 -24.34
CA TYR A 610 37.39 15.84 -24.77
C TYR A 610 37.95 17.07 -25.46
N GLY A 611 39.15 17.48 -25.08
CA GLY A 611 39.72 18.71 -25.61
C GLY A 611 41.09 19.04 -25.06
N VAL A 612 41.60 20.18 -25.48
CA VAL A 612 42.96 20.63 -25.18
C VAL A 612 42.91 21.95 -24.46
N VAL A 613 43.39 22.00 -23.23
CA VAL A 613 43.49 23.26 -22.48
C VAL A 613 44.74 24.00 -22.94
N MET A 614 44.54 25.07 -23.71
CA MET A 614 45.59 25.92 -24.28
C MET A 614 46.07 26.95 -23.25
N ASP A 615 45.13 27.49 -22.48
CA ASP A 615 45.45 28.42 -21.41
C ASP A 615 44.50 28.26 -20.21
N ASN A 616 44.97 28.63 -19.03
CA ASN A 616 44.12 28.82 -17.87
C ASN A 616 44.50 30.10 -17.13
N THR A 617 43.48 30.87 -16.75
CA THR A 617 43.64 32.09 -15.97
C THR A 617 42.73 32.04 -14.76
N MET A 618 43.22 32.48 -13.61
CA MET A 618 42.40 32.56 -12.41
C MET A 618 41.50 33.78 -12.50
N VAL A 619 40.20 33.56 -12.33
CA VAL A 619 39.18 34.61 -12.32
C VAL A 619 38.29 34.42 -11.09
N LEU A 620 37.56 35.46 -10.73
CA LEU A 620 36.44 35.32 -9.79
C LEU A 620 35.22 34.94 -10.61
N ASP A 621 34.53 33.87 -10.21
CA ASP A 621 33.23 33.56 -10.78
C ASP A 621 32.13 34.45 -10.18
N ALA A 622 30.91 34.28 -10.67
CA ALA A 622 29.78 35.09 -10.24
C ALA A 622 29.41 34.93 -8.75
N ASN A 623 29.97 33.95 -8.04
CA ASN A 623 29.80 33.75 -6.59
C ASN A 623 30.95 34.35 -5.78
N GLY A 624 31.93 34.98 -6.44
CA GLY A 624 33.15 35.47 -5.81
C GLY A 624 34.16 34.35 -5.53
N ASP A 625 33.92 33.14 -6.02
CA ASP A 625 34.83 32.01 -5.87
C ASP A 625 35.99 32.14 -6.86
N ARG A 626 37.20 31.76 -6.42
CA ARG A 626 38.36 31.69 -7.31
C ARG A 626 38.22 30.44 -8.16
N VAL A 627 37.97 30.63 -9.44
CA VAL A 627 37.90 29.55 -10.44
C VAL A 627 38.95 29.77 -11.51
N HIS A 628 39.27 28.72 -12.25
CA HIS A 628 40.13 28.81 -13.41
C HIS A 628 39.28 28.87 -14.68
N LYS A 629 39.42 29.95 -15.46
CA LYS A 629 38.88 30.08 -16.82
C LYS A 629 39.87 29.43 -17.79
N TRP A 630 39.43 28.41 -18.51
CA TRP A 630 40.24 27.58 -19.40
C TRP A 630 39.90 27.88 -20.85
N GLN A 631 40.87 28.36 -21.62
CA GLN A 631 40.76 28.40 -23.08
C GLN A 631 41.00 26.98 -23.60
N THR A 632 39.96 26.35 -24.13
CA THR A 632 39.96 24.92 -24.46
C THR A 632 39.62 24.72 -25.94
N LEU A 633 40.37 23.89 -26.66
CA LEU A 633 39.99 23.42 -27.99
C LEU A 633 39.11 22.18 -27.85
N ILE A 634 37.88 22.24 -28.37
CA ILE A 634 36.89 21.16 -28.37
C ILE A 634 36.37 21.03 -29.81
N ASP A 635 36.44 19.84 -30.38
CA ASP A 635 36.04 19.56 -31.78
C ASP A 635 36.63 20.57 -32.80
N GLY A 636 37.89 20.97 -32.59
CA GLY A 636 38.59 21.94 -33.42
C GLY A 636 38.15 23.41 -33.27
N ARG A 637 37.33 23.74 -32.26
CA ARG A 637 36.90 25.11 -31.94
C ARG A 637 37.40 25.54 -30.58
N THR A 638 37.74 26.83 -30.44
CA THR A 638 38.09 27.41 -29.13
C THR A 638 36.83 27.72 -28.33
N ASP A 639 36.78 27.24 -27.10
CA ASP A 639 35.73 27.50 -26.11
C ASP A 639 36.33 27.87 -24.74
N TYR A 640 35.53 28.42 -23.83
CA TYR A 640 35.95 28.81 -22.48
C TYR A 640 35.20 28.02 -21.41
N LEU A 641 35.92 27.14 -20.72
CA LEU A 641 35.41 26.36 -19.60
C LEU A 641 35.83 26.96 -18.27
N TYR A 642 35.13 26.62 -17.18
CA TYR A 642 35.47 27.10 -15.84
C TYR A 642 35.64 25.91 -14.90
N SER A 643 36.68 25.92 -14.06
CA SER A 643 36.85 24.88 -13.05
C SER A 643 35.85 25.02 -11.90
N SER A 644 35.59 23.92 -11.18
CA SER A 644 34.97 23.99 -9.86
C SER A 644 35.78 24.92 -8.93
N PRO A 645 35.14 25.64 -7.98
CA PRO A 645 35.83 26.35 -6.90
C PRO A 645 36.78 25.46 -6.09
N THR A 646 36.48 24.16 -6.00
CA THR A 646 37.27 23.16 -5.26
C THR A 646 38.40 22.54 -6.09
N PHE A 647 38.65 23.02 -7.31
CA PHE A 647 39.67 22.47 -8.23
C PHE A 647 41.14 22.77 -7.81
N THR A 648 41.37 23.17 -6.56
CA THR A 648 42.62 23.82 -6.13
C THR A 648 43.85 22.89 -6.19
N GLU A 649 43.69 21.59 -5.93
CA GLU A 649 44.80 20.60 -5.96
C GLU A 649 45.22 20.20 -7.38
N SER A 650 44.36 20.46 -8.37
CA SER A 650 44.55 20.03 -9.77
C SER A 650 45.23 21.07 -10.65
N LEU A 651 45.54 22.27 -10.14
CA LEU A 651 46.11 23.36 -10.95
C LEU A 651 47.54 23.08 -11.42
N ASN A 652 48.40 22.56 -10.55
CA ASN A 652 49.77 22.19 -10.92
C ASN A 652 49.75 21.06 -11.95
N ALA A 653 48.87 20.08 -11.74
CA ALA A 653 48.64 19.02 -12.70
C ALA A 653 48.12 19.57 -14.04
N LEU A 654 47.20 20.54 -14.03
CA LEU A 654 46.68 21.16 -15.26
C LEU A 654 47.76 21.92 -16.00
N ASN A 655 48.58 22.72 -15.29
CA ASN A 655 49.69 23.45 -15.89
C ASN A 655 50.72 22.52 -16.53
N ASN A 656 51.00 21.37 -15.90
CA ASN A 656 51.90 20.35 -16.45
C ASN A 656 51.31 19.60 -17.65
N ASN A 657 49.98 19.60 -17.79
CA ASN A 657 49.27 18.91 -18.87
C ASN A 657 48.53 19.89 -19.81
N LYS A 658 48.90 21.18 -19.81
CA LYS A 658 48.47 22.11 -20.86
C LYS A 658 48.92 21.57 -22.21
N ASN A 659 48.14 21.85 -23.25
CA ASN A 659 48.41 21.38 -24.61
C ASN A 659 48.43 19.85 -24.78
N GLN A 660 48.01 19.07 -23.77
CA GLN A 660 47.73 17.65 -23.90
C GLN A 660 46.27 17.42 -24.27
N PHE A 661 45.95 16.25 -24.81
CA PHE A 661 44.57 15.85 -25.03
C PHE A 661 43.97 15.29 -23.73
N LEU A 662 42.91 15.94 -23.25
CA LEU A 662 42.33 15.72 -21.93
C LEU A 662 40.87 15.27 -22.03
N LYS A 663 40.49 14.35 -21.14
CA LYS A 663 39.10 14.06 -20.78
C LYS A 663 38.73 14.92 -19.59
N LEU A 664 37.76 15.81 -19.77
CA LEU A 664 37.26 16.75 -18.79
C LEU A 664 35.94 16.21 -18.22
N ASN A 665 35.91 15.96 -16.92
CA ASN A 665 34.69 15.54 -16.23
C ASN A 665 33.94 16.80 -15.77
N MET A 666 32.71 16.92 -16.25
CA MET A 666 31.88 18.10 -16.07
C MET A 666 30.75 17.80 -15.10
N THR A 667 30.47 18.75 -14.20
CA THR A 667 29.18 18.85 -13.52
C THR A 667 28.58 20.19 -13.92
N GLN A 668 27.44 20.16 -14.62
CA GLN A 668 26.83 21.34 -15.23
C GLN A 668 27.82 22.06 -16.16
N ASP A 669 28.27 23.26 -15.80
CA ASP A 669 29.21 24.09 -16.56
C ASP A 669 30.59 24.19 -15.92
N ARG A 670 30.87 23.33 -14.93
CA ARG A 670 32.13 23.33 -14.18
C ARG A 670 32.93 22.07 -14.42
N VAL A 671 34.21 22.24 -14.76
CA VAL A 671 35.18 21.15 -14.81
C VAL A 671 35.51 20.74 -13.38
N GLN A 672 35.14 19.51 -13.03
CA GLN A 672 35.40 18.94 -11.70
C GLN A 672 36.79 18.31 -11.63
N SER A 673 37.18 17.62 -12.69
CA SER A 673 38.46 16.93 -12.82
C SER A 673 38.81 16.76 -14.29
N PHE A 674 40.06 16.43 -14.55
CA PHE A 674 40.51 16.04 -15.88
C PHE A 674 41.44 14.84 -15.79
N ASN A 675 41.54 14.09 -16.88
CA ASN A 675 42.53 13.03 -17.05
C ASN A 675 43.20 13.20 -18.41
N VAL A 676 44.50 12.91 -18.49
CA VAL A 676 45.18 12.81 -19.79
C VAL A 676 44.64 11.57 -20.51
N VAL A 677 44.20 11.74 -21.75
CA VAL A 677 43.72 10.63 -22.57
C VAL A 677 44.94 9.88 -23.10
N LYS A 678 44.93 8.55 -22.96
CA LYS A 678 45.97 7.70 -23.56
C LYS A 678 45.54 7.32 -24.97
N PRO A 679 46.45 7.37 -25.96
CA PRO A 679 46.13 6.91 -27.29
C PRO A 679 46.06 5.38 -27.34
N GLU A 680 45.23 4.86 -28.23
CA GLU A 680 45.24 3.46 -28.65
C GLU A 680 46.51 3.14 -29.44
N ILE A 681 47.01 4.10 -30.22
CA ILE A 681 48.24 3.99 -30.99
C ILE A 681 49.04 5.27 -30.84
N ASP A 682 50.28 5.14 -30.37
CA ASP A 682 51.13 6.28 -30.09
C ASP A 682 52.18 6.54 -31.20
N PHE A 683 52.04 7.68 -31.88
CA PHE A 683 52.94 8.27 -32.88
C PHE A 683 53.65 7.31 -33.84
N LEU A 684 52.89 6.77 -34.78
CA LEU A 684 53.39 5.98 -35.90
C LEU A 684 53.23 6.75 -37.23
N PRO A 685 54.09 6.53 -38.24
CA PRO A 685 53.98 7.20 -39.52
C PRO A 685 52.71 6.76 -40.25
N LEU A 686 51.90 7.74 -40.66
CA LEU A 686 50.74 7.52 -41.51
C LEU A 686 51.19 6.99 -42.88
N GLU A 687 50.66 5.85 -43.31
CA GLU A 687 50.86 5.39 -44.68
C GLU A 687 49.92 6.10 -45.63
N LYS A 688 48.62 6.13 -45.34
CA LYS A 688 47.60 6.72 -46.23
C LYS A 688 46.22 6.89 -45.58
N PHE A 689 45.48 7.93 -46.00
CA PHE A 689 44.02 8.04 -45.83
C PHE A 689 43.26 7.57 -47.07
N TYR A 690 42.08 6.99 -46.86
CA TYR A 690 41.18 6.51 -47.90
C TYR A 690 39.81 7.22 -47.82
N ASP A 691 39.05 7.16 -48.91
CA ASP A 691 37.75 7.84 -49.06
C ASP A 691 36.62 7.21 -48.22
N ASN A 692 36.73 5.92 -47.88
CA ASN A 692 35.72 5.18 -47.11
C ASN A 692 35.94 5.24 -45.59
N ASN A 693 36.39 6.39 -45.07
CA ASN A 693 36.74 6.57 -43.65
C ASN A 693 37.78 5.57 -43.10
N LEU A 694 38.73 5.14 -43.93
CA LEU A 694 39.83 4.26 -43.52
C LEU A 694 41.16 5.02 -43.52
N LEU A 695 42.06 4.63 -42.62
CA LEU A 695 43.47 5.02 -42.62
C LEU A 695 44.36 3.80 -42.44
N LYS A 696 45.62 3.88 -42.87
CA LYS A 696 46.58 2.78 -42.78
C LYS A 696 47.86 3.19 -42.06
N ILE A 697 48.28 2.35 -41.11
CA ILE A 697 49.51 2.51 -40.31
C ILE A 697 50.14 1.12 -40.12
N GLN A 698 51.44 0.98 -40.38
CA GLN A 698 52.19 -0.27 -40.22
C GLN A 698 51.50 -1.51 -40.83
N GLY A 699 50.95 -1.38 -42.03
CA GLY A 699 50.25 -2.45 -42.73
C GLY A 699 48.82 -2.73 -42.26
N THR A 700 48.35 -2.12 -41.16
CA THR A 700 47.01 -2.34 -40.58
C THR A 700 46.06 -1.20 -40.95
N PHE A 701 44.82 -1.55 -41.30
CA PHE A 701 43.75 -0.60 -41.58
C PHE A 701 42.95 -0.28 -40.32
N TYR A 702 42.64 0.99 -40.12
CA TYR A 702 41.80 1.50 -39.04
C TYR A 702 40.63 2.28 -39.61
N GLU A 703 39.44 2.11 -39.04
CA GLU A 703 38.25 2.90 -39.36
C GLU A 703 38.23 4.17 -38.50
N HIS A 704 37.88 5.31 -39.11
CA HIS A 704 37.73 6.57 -38.41
C HIS A 704 36.29 7.11 -38.51
N SER A 705 35.88 7.93 -37.55
CA SER A 705 34.57 8.59 -37.56
C SER A 705 34.40 9.52 -38.77
N SER A 706 33.17 9.70 -39.25
CA SER A 706 32.87 10.69 -40.29
C SER A 706 33.07 12.13 -39.80
N ASN A 707 33.05 12.35 -38.48
CA ASN A 707 33.28 13.64 -37.82
C ASN A 707 34.65 13.68 -37.13
N LEU A 708 35.68 13.15 -37.80
CA LEU A 708 37.05 13.04 -37.28
C LEU A 708 37.62 14.41 -36.88
N THR A 709 38.08 14.53 -35.64
CA THR A 709 38.79 15.72 -35.16
C THR A 709 40.30 15.53 -35.28
N ILE A 710 41.01 16.52 -35.84
CA ILE A 710 42.46 16.44 -36.06
C ILE A 710 43.17 17.62 -35.41
N TYR A 711 44.08 17.31 -34.48
CA TYR A 711 44.93 18.28 -33.81
C TYR A 711 46.35 18.24 -34.37
N GLN A 712 46.96 19.41 -34.54
CA GLN A 712 48.38 19.52 -34.86
C GLN A 712 49.18 19.72 -33.57
N ALA A 713 50.28 18.99 -33.42
CA ALA A 713 51.17 19.07 -32.29
C ALA A 713 52.64 19.26 -32.71
N THR A 714 53.43 19.76 -31.76
CA THR A 714 54.90 19.82 -31.84
C THR A 714 55.49 18.80 -30.87
N LYS A 715 56.57 18.12 -31.28
CA LYS A 715 57.25 17.15 -30.43
C LYS A 715 58.04 17.86 -29.32
N THR A 716 58.03 17.30 -28.11
CA THR A 716 58.86 17.73 -26.98
C THR A 716 59.75 16.58 -26.50
N ASP A 717 60.72 16.87 -25.62
CA ASP A 717 61.63 15.85 -25.07
C ASP A 717 60.90 14.73 -24.31
N THR A 718 59.70 15.02 -23.80
CA THR A 718 58.91 14.11 -22.94
C THR A 718 57.53 13.77 -23.51
N GLY A 719 57.21 14.18 -24.74
CA GLY A 719 55.89 13.97 -25.35
C GLY A 719 55.61 14.89 -26.54
N TYR A 720 54.47 15.59 -26.49
CA TYR A 720 54.05 16.52 -27.53
C TYR A 720 53.32 17.72 -26.91
N ASN A 721 53.13 18.80 -27.66
CA ASN A 721 52.25 19.92 -27.31
C ASN A 721 51.34 20.24 -28.49
N ILE A 722 50.03 20.10 -28.31
CA ILE A 722 49.03 20.52 -29.30
C ILE A 722 49.04 22.04 -29.43
N ILE A 723 49.09 22.52 -30.67
CA ILE A 723 49.19 23.95 -31.01
C ILE A 723 47.92 24.48 -31.70
N GLY A 724 47.03 23.60 -32.17
CA GLY A 724 45.81 23.97 -32.88
C GLY A 724 45.14 22.77 -33.54
N SER A 725 44.09 23.03 -34.32
CA SER A 725 43.37 22.03 -35.11
C SER A 725 43.62 22.23 -36.61
N ILE A 726 43.61 21.13 -37.36
CA ILE A 726 43.78 21.10 -38.81
C ILE A 726 42.69 20.23 -39.46
N THR A 727 42.56 20.29 -40.78
CA THR A 727 41.64 19.48 -41.58
C THR A 727 42.32 18.23 -42.13
N LYS A 728 41.52 17.21 -42.52
CA LYS A 728 42.03 15.95 -43.11
C LYS A 728 42.91 16.18 -44.35
N SER A 729 42.63 17.22 -45.14
CA SER A 729 43.43 17.61 -46.31
C SER A 729 44.83 18.13 -45.97
N GLU A 730 45.11 18.46 -44.72
CA GLU A 730 46.39 19.02 -44.28
C GLU A 730 47.35 17.98 -43.68
N VAL A 731 46.94 16.71 -43.64
CA VAL A 731 47.73 15.57 -43.14
C VAL A 731 48.33 14.80 -44.32
N ASN A 732 49.64 14.56 -44.29
CA ASN A 732 50.39 13.93 -45.37
C ASN A 732 50.88 12.52 -45.01
N GLU A 733 51.14 11.69 -46.02
CA GLU A 733 51.83 10.41 -45.84
C GLU A 733 53.21 10.66 -45.21
N GLY A 734 53.54 9.92 -44.15
CA GLY A 734 54.76 10.10 -43.35
C GLY A 734 54.63 10.98 -42.10
N ASP A 735 53.53 11.73 -41.94
CA ASP A 735 53.26 12.44 -40.68
C ASP A 735 53.12 11.43 -39.52
N LEU A 736 53.67 11.76 -38.34
CA LEU A 736 53.54 10.92 -37.16
C LEU A 736 52.18 11.15 -36.52
N ILE A 737 51.36 10.12 -36.43
CA ILE A 737 49.99 10.23 -35.90
C ILE A 737 49.75 9.36 -34.68
N SER A 738 48.99 9.91 -33.74
CA SER A 738 48.50 9.21 -32.55
C SER A 738 46.97 9.11 -32.64
N LEU A 739 46.41 7.93 -32.41
CA LEU A 739 44.99 7.61 -32.61
C LEU A 739 44.25 7.49 -31.29
N TYR A 740 43.04 8.06 -31.23
CA TYR A 740 42.18 8.12 -30.04
C TYR A 740 40.74 7.65 -30.35
N ASP A 741 40.28 6.62 -29.65
CA ASP A 741 38.87 6.16 -29.56
C ASP A 741 38.30 6.65 -28.21
N ILE A 742 37.47 7.70 -28.26
CA ILE A 742 37.03 8.41 -27.05
C ILE A 742 35.63 8.00 -26.57
N TYR A 743 34.92 7.18 -27.37
CA TYR A 743 33.56 6.70 -27.06
C TYR A 743 33.50 5.19 -26.76
N GLY A 744 34.59 4.43 -26.95
CA GLY A 744 35.05 3.36 -26.05
C GLY A 744 34.15 2.15 -25.80
N ASN A 745 33.12 1.89 -26.61
CA ASN A 745 32.27 0.70 -26.52
C ASN A 745 32.76 -0.48 -27.38
N PHE A 746 34.08 -0.63 -27.55
CA PHE A 746 34.70 -1.65 -28.42
C PHE A 746 34.29 -1.56 -29.91
N ASP A 747 33.85 -0.40 -30.41
CA ASP A 747 33.47 -0.26 -31.82
C ASP A 747 34.69 -0.08 -32.75
N GLY A 748 35.86 0.23 -32.19
CA GLY A 748 37.14 0.25 -32.90
C GLY A 748 37.26 1.39 -33.90
N LYS A 749 36.46 2.46 -33.74
CA LYS A 749 36.46 3.63 -34.62
C LYS A 749 37.24 4.78 -34.00
N ILE A 750 38.17 5.34 -34.76
CA ILE A 750 39.00 6.45 -34.33
C ILE A 750 38.23 7.77 -34.45
N ASP A 751 38.11 8.49 -33.34
CA ASP A 751 37.38 9.77 -33.26
C ASP A 751 38.30 10.98 -33.35
N THR A 752 39.52 10.87 -32.82
CA THR A 752 40.48 11.96 -32.76
C THR A 752 41.87 11.50 -33.19
N ILE A 753 42.57 12.35 -33.94
CA ILE A 753 43.96 12.15 -34.35
C ILE A 753 44.81 13.33 -33.91
N ILE A 754 45.98 13.05 -33.34
CA ILE A 754 47.02 14.05 -33.09
C ILE A 754 48.15 13.84 -34.09
N VAL A 755 48.56 14.90 -34.78
CA VAL A 755 49.52 14.86 -35.88
C VAL A 755 50.76 15.67 -35.53
N ILE A 756 51.94 15.06 -35.64
CA ILE A 756 53.24 15.72 -35.62
C ILE A 756 53.82 15.66 -37.03
N LYS A 757 54.06 16.83 -37.60
CA LYS A 757 54.73 16.96 -38.90
C LYS A 757 56.25 16.75 -38.71
N PRO A 758 56.92 15.95 -39.57
CA PRO A 758 58.34 15.62 -39.44
C PRO A 758 59.29 16.82 -39.62
#